data_AF-A0AAV9B8C6-F1
#
_entry.id   AF-A0AAV9B8C6-F1
#
_cell.length_a   1.000
_cell.length_b   1.000
_cell.length_c   1.000
_cell.angle_alpha   90.00
_cell.angle_beta   90.00
_cell.angle_gamma   90.00
#
_symmetry.space_group_name_H-M   'P 1'
#
loop_
_entity.id
_entity.type
_entity.pdbx_description
1 polymer ?
#
loop_
_entity_poly.entity_id
_entity_poly.type
_entity_poly.pdbx_seq_one_letter_code
_entity_poly.pdbx_strand_id
1 'polypeptide(L)'
;MIIPSIVVKQITEKVTKLVQDEAFILWGVNDKFKRLNNKLDLISGVLEDAEEKELNDVAIRRWLDKLRDVMYDINDIIDDFNLYQAKTMEEHHLMMRDVLSGKHVLLVLDDLWSDRVWNDVLRVPFQRFTADTRVLITTRDEGIARQMKAVYTHQVKVLPDEDGWSLLRTVVRRQGNVEEIEELKDVGMNIVEKCKGLPLAIKVIGGVLSKKRLVKREWQAVLLSNLWSLRDASAIMSALRLSYMDLPSELKPCFLTYSLFPEDYVLSRTRVTQMWVAEGLVKETDGDEQQLEDFAASYHDELVSRSLLHVVGISVDPRDDDVKCKMHDLVRELAISMTRGEHIVGRERQQDRQQESVKEMEEIPERVKNEKCRLRSLLVFQSKGLKAIPPNLYNNLKFLHILDLSNTSFDHLPDSIGELVHLRYLNLYNTSIVELPNSICNLRQVQTLILLKSKHITKIPKELSQMQELRHLEVDSCVDIPEGIGKLTNLRTLRDFTVRNRSGQCNIEELISLSKLRYLVVQSLDKVPGPTEARGAVLDNKTHLRFLALKCSMRVEGVTNAGEMRRMEEVLQQLHPHESLETLFICDYYGRTLPTWMSMTPSPLEKLDHLELNDLCNLQRLPSLGNLPKLRVLRISHCNSIKTIGTEFVFDQEGAFPKLQFLSFNSMPRWEEWNGGERTDIFPRLKILELVRCPVLKWIPRVFARPDIKVAMGHFSPLLLTDEDGNKYGNEFTGLFRQMLRRS
;
A
#
# COMPACT_ATOMS: atom_id res chain seq x y z
N MET A 1 10.52 18.47 58.36
CA MET A 1 10.59 17.13 57.73
C MET A 1 9.52 17.13 56.66
N ILE A 2 9.88 17.07 55.39
CA ILE A 2 8.90 16.99 54.30
C ILE A 2 8.37 15.56 54.29
N ILE A 3 7.05 15.42 54.35
CA ILE A 3 6.35 14.15 54.49
C ILE A 3 6.28 13.48 53.10
N PRO A 4 6.77 12.23 52.91
CA PRO A 4 6.75 11.52 51.62
C PRO A 4 5.38 11.52 50.92
N SER A 5 4.28 11.43 51.67
CA SER A 5 2.90 11.52 51.16
C SER A 5 2.60 12.84 50.45
N ILE A 6 3.18 13.96 50.89
CA ILE A 6 3.02 15.26 50.22
C ILE A 6 3.74 15.26 48.88
N VAL A 7 4.96 14.72 48.82
CA VAL A 7 5.77 14.67 47.58
C VAL A 7 5.10 13.76 46.55
N VAL A 8 4.62 12.60 47.00
CA VAL A 8 3.89 11.65 46.15
C VAL A 8 2.62 12.29 45.61
N LYS A 9 1.83 12.96 46.44
CA LYS A 9 0.61 13.66 46.00
C LYS A 9 0.90 14.74 44.95
N GLN A 10 1.93 15.54 45.15
CA GLN A 10 2.34 16.58 44.18
C GLN A 10 2.74 15.97 42.83
N ILE A 11 3.47 14.86 42.85
CA ILE A 11 3.89 14.16 41.64
C ILE A 11 2.70 13.46 40.97
N THR A 12 1.79 12.87 41.74
CA THR A 12 0.52 12.32 41.22
C THR A 12 -0.29 13.40 40.53
N GLU A 13 -0.40 14.60 41.10
CA GLU A 13 -1.09 15.73 40.45
C GLU A 13 -0.40 16.18 39.16
N LYS A 14 0.94 16.25 39.15
CA LYS A 14 1.72 16.56 37.93
C LYS A 14 1.49 15.48 36.86
N VAL A 15 1.63 14.20 37.20
CA VAL A 15 1.44 13.07 36.29
C VAL A 15 0.00 12.99 35.79
N THR A 16 -0.99 13.21 36.65
CA THR A 16 -2.41 13.24 36.27
C THR A 16 -2.67 14.34 35.23
N LYS A 17 -2.08 15.53 35.40
CA LYS A 17 -2.17 16.60 34.38
C LYS A 17 -1.54 16.18 33.05
N LEU A 18 -0.37 15.53 33.08
CA LEU A 18 0.31 15.05 31.87
C LEU A 18 -0.49 13.95 31.16
N VAL A 19 -1.12 13.04 31.90
CA VAL A 19 -2.00 11.98 31.35
C VAL A 19 -3.24 12.55 30.67
N GLN A 20 -3.74 13.68 31.18
CA GLN A 20 -4.91 14.36 30.64
C GLN A 20 -4.59 15.26 29.45
N ASP A 21 -3.31 15.48 29.13
CA ASP A 21 -2.86 16.34 28.03
C ASP A 21 -2.64 15.51 26.74
N GLU A 22 -3.41 15.84 25.70
CA GLU A 22 -3.41 15.09 24.44
C GLU A 22 -2.16 15.34 23.58
N ALA A 23 -1.35 16.35 23.89
CA ALA A 23 -0.02 16.51 23.30
C ALA A 23 0.86 15.28 23.58
N PHE A 24 0.65 14.59 24.72
CA PHE A 24 1.35 13.36 25.08
C PHE A 24 0.79 12.10 24.40
N ILE A 25 -0.44 12.16 23.89
CA ILE A 25 -1.02 11.12 23.02
C ILE A 25 -0.29 11.14 21.66
N LEU A 26 -0.07 12.33 21.11
CA LEU A 26 0.67 12.52 19.84
C LEU A 26 2.13 12.04 19.93
N TRP A 27 2.73 12.02 21.13
CA TRP A 27 4.12 11.62 21.35
C TRP A 27 4.29 10.16 21.82
N GLY A 28 3.19 9.40 21.98
CA GLY A 28 3.24 7.96 22.28
C GLY A 28 3.77 7.61 23.67
N VAL A 29 3.69 8.52 24.65
CA VAL A 29 4.18 8.30 26.02
C VAL A 29 3.07 8.25 27.07
N ASN A 30 1.83 8.60 26.71
CA ASN A 30 0.69 8.69 27.62
C ASN A 30 0.49 7.39 28.44
N ASP A 31 0.64 6.22 27.82
CA ASP A 31 0.42 4.94 28.49
C ASP A 31 1.46 4.64 29.58
N LYS A 32 2.69 5.15 29.46
CA LYS A 32 3.71 5.06 30.51
C LYS A 32 3.35 5.95 31.70
N PHE A 33 2.85 7.14 31.45
CA PHE A 33 2.38 8.06 32.50
C PHE A 33 1.09 7.57 33.16
N LYS A 34 0.14 6.97 32.42
CA LYS A 34 -1.05 6.28 33.00
C LYS A 34 -0.63 5.15 33.95
N ARG A 35 0.31 4.30 33.52
CA ARG A 35 0.86 3.22 34.37
C ARG A 35 1.58 3.77 35.61
N LEU A 36 2.32 4.86 35.47
CA LEU A 36 2.96 5.54 36.60
C LEU A 36 1.91 6.10 37.56
N ASN A 37 0.87 6.76 37.07
CA ASN A 37 -0.22 7.32 37.87
C ASN A 37 -0.91 6.25 38.72
N ASN A 38 -1.29 5.12 38.10
CA ASN A 38 -1.92 4.01 38.81
C ASN A 38 -1.00 3.43 39.91
N LYS A 39 0.31 3.39 39.69
CA LYS A 39 1.28 2.95 40.72
C LYS A 39 1.40 3.97 41.85
N LEU A 40 1.43 5.26 41.54
CA LEU A 40 1.48 6.33 42.54
C LEU A 40 0.22 6.38 43.40
N ASP A 41 -0.95 6.07 42.84
CA ASP A 41 -2.20 5.94 43.59
C ASP A 41 -2.15 4.78 44.58
N LEU A 42 -1.62 3.62 44.15
CA LEU A 42 -1.41 2.45 45.03
C LEU A 42 -0.43 2.77 46.16
N ILE A 43 0.67 3.47 45.87
CA ILE A 43 1.66 3.88 46.87
C ILE A 43 1.01 4.88 47.85
N SER A 44 0.21 5.83 47.35
CA SER A 44 -0.53 6.80 48.19
C SER A 44 -1.46 6.12 49.18
N GLY A 45 -2.12 5.04 48.77
CA GLY A 45 -3.04 4.27 49.65
C GLY A 45 -2.37 3.53 50.81
N VAL A 46 -1.05 3.35 50.80
CA VAL A 46 -0.28 2.68 51.88
C VAL A 46 0.67 3.62 52.62
N LEU A 47 0.84 4.85 52.13
CA LEU A 47 1.80 5.83 52.63
C LEU A 47 1.42 6.39 54.00
N GLU A 48 0.13 6.72 54.20
CA GLU A 48 -0.34 7.30 55.46
C GLU A 48 -0.14 6.34 56.65
N ASP A 49 -0.43 5.05 56.48
CA ASP A 49 -0.21 4.01 57.50
C ASP A 49 1.29 3.72 57.76
N ALA A 50 2.13 3.82 56.72
CA ALA A 50 3.57 3.65 56.84
C ALA A 50 4.23 4.84 57.58
N GLU A 51 3.76 6.06 57.35
CA GLU A 51 4.25 7.28 58.01
C GLU A 51 3.87 7.32 59.49
N GLU A 52 2.67 6.86 59.87
CA GLU A 52 2.29 6.74 61.29
C GLU A 52 3.17 5.75 62.07
N LYS A 53 3.70 4.73 61.39
CA LYS A 53 4.56 3.68 61.99
C LYS A 53 6.07 4.00 61.91
N GLU A 54 6.46 5.10 61.25
CA GLU A 54 7.87 5.49 61.00
C GLU A 54 8.67 5.66 62.30
N LEU A 55 8.05 6.23 63.35
CA LEU A 55 8.73 6.56 64.61
C LEU A 55 9.23 5.34 65.40
N ASN A 56 8.63 4.16 65.15
CA ASN A 56 8.86 2.95 65.94
C ASN A 56 9.54 1.82 65.15
N ASP A 57 9.72 1.96 63.82
CA ASP A 57 10.31 0.94 62.96
C ASP A 57 11.39 1.51 62.01
N VAL A 58 12.65 1.14 62.28
CA VAL A 58 13.83 1.57 61.52
C VAL A 58 13.80 1.07 60.07
N ALA A 59 13.16 -0.07 59.79
CA ALA A 59 13.04 -0.61 58.44
C ALA A 59 12.04 0.21 57.61
N ILE A 60 10.90 0.59 58.20
CA ILE A 60 9.90 1.47 57.56
C ILE A 60 10.52 2.83 57.27
N ARG A 61 11.28 3.40 58.20
CA ARG A 61 11.98 4.68 58.00
C ARG A 61 12.97 4.65 56.84
N ARG A 62 13.80 3.61 56.76
CA ARG A 62 14.74 3.43 55.63
C ARG A 62 14.02 3.22 54.30
N TRP A 63 12.86 2.57 54.31
CA TRP A 63 12.04 2.38 53.12
C TRP A 63 11.42 3.70 52.65
N LEU A 64 10.88 4.51 53.57
CA LEU A 64 10.35 5.85 53.29
C LEU A 64 11.42 6.82 52.76
N ASP A 65 12.64 6.77 53.32
CA ASP A 65 13.77 7.57 52.81
C ASP A 65 14.13 7.21 51.36
N LYS A 66 14.20 5.91 51.03
CA LYS A 66 14.46 5.47 49.64
C LYS A 66 13.33 5.83 48.70
N LEU A 67 12.08 5.70 49.14
CA LEU A 67 10.92 6.10 48.35
C LEU A 67 11.00 7.61 48.06
N ARG A 68 11.32 8.43 49.05
CA ARG A 68 11.51 9.88 48.86
C ARG A 68 12.58 10.18 47.80
N ASP A 69 13.72 9.52 47.84
CA ASP A 69 14.79 9.72 46.84
C ASP A 69 14.31 9.37 45.42
N VAL A 70 13.62 8.24 45.27
CA VAL A 70 13.00 7.83 43.99
C VAL A 70 11.95 8.83 43.52
N MET A 71 11.17 9.41 44.43
CA MET A 71 10.17 10.42 44.08
C MET A 71 10.82 11.72 43.58
N TYR A 72 11.96 12.14 44.16
CA TYR A 72 12.72 13.27 43.61
C TYR A 72 13.25 12.97 42.21
N ASP A 73 13.82 11.78 41.98
CA ASP A 73 14.26 11.36 40.65
C ASP A 73 13.10 11.39 39.63
N ILE A 74 11.92 10.91 40.02
CA ILE A 74 10.73 10.95 39.15
C ILE A 74 10.32 12.40 38.85
N ASN A 75 10.35 13.29 39.84
CA ASN A 75 10.00 14.69 39.62
C ASN A 75 10.99 15.37 38.67
N ASP A 76 12.30 15.13 38.84
CA ASP A 76 13.34 15.70 37.97
C ASP A 76 13.20 15.18 36.55
N ILE A 77 12.91 13.88 36.36
CA ILE A 77 12.62 13.31 35.03
C ILE A 77 11.40 13.95 34.39
N ILE A 78 10.33 14.19 35.15
CA ILE A 78 9.12 14.87 34.66
C ILE A 78 9.45 16.30 34.24
N ASP A 79 10.20 17.04 35.06
CA ASP A 79 10.55 18.43 34.79
C ASP A 79 11.52 18.53 33.59
N ASP A 80 12.51 17.63 33.48
CA ASP A 80 13.38 17.50 32.30
C ASP A 80 12.57 17.17 31.05
N PHE A 81 11.64 16.22 31.14
CA PHE A 81 10.81 15.82 30.01
C PHE A 81 9.95 16.99 29.50
N ASN A 82 9.35 17.76 30.41
CA ASN A 82 8.61 18.98 30.06
C ASN A 82 9.52 20.03 29.39
N LEU A 83 10.76 20.17 29.87
CA LEU A 83 11.75 21.07 29.27
C LEU A 83 12.17 20.62 27.86
N TYR A 84 12.40 19.32 27.66
CA TYR A 84 12.71 18.74 26.36
C TYR A 84 11.54 18.95 25.39
N GLN A 85 10.31 18.67 25.80
CA GLN A 85 9.11 18.88 24.99
C GLN A 85 8.98 20.34 24.53
N ALA A 86 9.15 21.30 25.45
CA ALA A 86 9.07 22.72 25.12
C ALA A 86 10.11 23.11 24.05
N LYS A 87 11.36 22.63 24.18
CA LYS A 87 12.42 22.87 23.19
C LYS A 87 12.11 22.24 21.83
N THR A 88 11.72 20.97 21.80
CA THR A 88 11.43 20.29 20.53
C THR A 88 10.19 20.89 19.83
N MET A 89 9.18 21.35 20.58
CA MET A 89 8.02 22.02 20.01
C MET A 89 8.43 23.35 19.36
N GLU A 90 9.30 24.12 20.01
CA GLU A 90 9.85 25.37 19.48
C GLU A 90 10.67 25.12 18.20
N GLU A 91 11.51 24.08 18.16
CA GLU A 91 12.25 23.67 16.97
C GLU A 91 11.33 23.29 15.80
N HIS A 92 10.29 22.48 16.04
CA HIS A 92 9.32 22.12 15.01
C HIS A 92 8.52 23.33 14.51
N HIS A 93 8.13 24.24 15.40
CA HIS A 93 7.48 25.50 15.01
C HIS A 93 8.40 26.35 14.14
N LEU A 94 9.71 26.39 14.43
CA LEU A 94 10.70 27.08 13.62
C LEU A 94 10.85 26.45 12.22
N MET A 95 10.94 25.12 12.15
CA MET A 95 11.01 24.39 10.87
C MET A 95 9.76 24.62 10.01
N MET A 96 8.57 24.51 10.62
CA MET A 96 7.32 24.81 9.92
C MET A 96 7.29 26.25 9.41
N ARG A 97 7.79 27.21 10.20
CA ARG A 97 7.92 28.60 9.78
C ARG A 97 8.79 28.73 8.53
N ASP A 98 9.98 28.13 8.54
CA ASP A 98 10.92 28.28 7.44
C ASP A 98 10.41 27.61 6.14
N VAL A 99 9.70 26.49 6.26
CA VAL A 99 9.10 25.79 5.11
C VAL A 99 7.89 26.54 4.52
N LEU A 100 7.09 27.20 5.37
CA LEU A 100 5.81 27.82 5.00
C LEU A 100 5.91 29.34 4.74
N SER A 101 7.04 29.98 5.10
CA SER A 101 7.25 31.41 4.90
C SER A 101 7.05 31.82 3.44
N GLY A 102 6.21 32.83 3.20
CA GLY A 102 5.93 33.37 1.86
C GLY A 102 5.01 32.53 0.98
N LYS A 103 4.39 31.46 1.50
CA LYS A 103 3.45 30.60 0.74
C LYS A 103 1.99 30.84 1.15
N HIS A 104 1.07 30.64 0.20
CA HIS A 104 -0.36 30.49 0.51
C HIS A 104 -0.64 29.05 0.95
N VAL A 105 -1.30 28.88 2.10
CA VAL A 105 -1.47 27.55 2.72
C VAL A 105 -2.95 27.21 2.85
N LEU A 106 -3.34 26.03 2.36
CA LEU A 106 -4.61 25.38 2.70
C LEU A 106 -4.30 24.18 3.59
N LEU A 107 -4.69 24.26 4.85
CA LEU A 107 -4.58 23.17 5.82
C LEU A 107 -5.92 22.44 5.93
N VAL A 108 -5.94 21.13 5.68
CA VAL A 108 -7.13 20.30 5.84
C VAL A 108 -6.90 19.33 7.01
N LEU A 109 -7.69 19.45 8.08
CA LEU A 109 -7.69 18.54 9.22
C LEU A 109 -8.95 17.68 9.14
N ASP A 110 -8.79 16.45 8.67
CA ASP A 110 -9.90 15.52 8.43
C ASP A 110 -10.20 14.67 9.69
N ASP A 111 -11.47 14.44 9.98
CA ASP A 111 -12.02 13.62 11.06
C ASP A 111 -11.48 13.96 12.47
N LEU A 112 -11.63 15.23 12.87
CA LEU A 112 -11.23 15.68 14.21
C LEU A 112 -12.17 15.20 15.32
N TRP A 113 -11.58 14.62 16.36
CA TRP A 113 -12.24 14.17 17.59
C TRP A 113 -11.95 15.06 18.81
N SER A 114 -11.06 16.05 18.66
CA SER A 114 -10.68 17.01 19.71
C SER A 114 -10.15 18.33 19.10
N ASP A 115 -10.32 19.44 19.80
CA ASP A 115 -9.83 20.77 19.41
C ASP A 115 -8.35 21.02 19.77
N ARG A 116 -7.75 20.15 20.59
CA ARG A 116 -6.38 20.30 21.11
C ARG A 116 -5.30 20.23 20.05
N VAL A 117 -5.48 19.39 19.02
CA VAL A 117 -4.56 19.33 17.85
C VAL A 117 -4.37 20.75 17.28
N TRP A 118 -5.43 21.54 17.25
CA TRP A 118 -5.33 22.93 16.86
C TRP A 118 -4.81 23.81 17.98
N ASN A 119 -5.48 23.82 19.13
CA ASN A 119 -5.21 24.80 20.19
C ASN A 119 -3.82 24.68 20.81
N ASP A 120 -3.30 23.47 20.94
CA ASP A 120 -2.07 23.18 21.67
C ASP A 120 -0.86 23.06 20.75
N VAL A 121 -1.06 22.62 19.49
CA VAL A 121 0.06 22.32 18.57
C VAL A 121 0.14 23.29 17.39
N LEU A 122 -0.95 23.45 16.63
CA LEU A 122 -0.92 24.10 15.32
C LEU A 122 -1.25 25.60 15.37
N ARG A 123 -2.03 26.05 16.36
CA ARG A 123 -2.52 27.44 16.40
C ARG A 123 -1.38 28.45 16.49
N VAL A 124 -0.37 28.22 17.33
CA VAL A 124 0.76 29.16 17.53
C VAL A 124 1.60 29.38 16.27
N PRO A 125 2.08 28.33 15.56
CA PRO A 125 2.84 28.54 14.33
C PRO A 125 1.96 29.24 13.29
N PHE A 126 0.70 28.82 13.14
CA PHE A 126 -0.20 29.37 12.12
C PHE A 126 -0.67 30.81 12.38
N GLN A 127 -0.73 31.26 13.63
CA GLN A 127 -1.10 32.64 14.00
C GLN A 127 -0.05 33.70 13.62
N ARG A 128 1.22 33.30 13.44
CA ARG A 128 2.33 34.22 13.12
C ARG A 128 2.59 34.37 11.62
N PHE A 129 1.87 33.66 10.75
CA PHE A 129 1.97 33.85 9.30
C PHE A 129 1.04 34.98 8.83
N THR A 130 1.59 35.87 8.00
CA THR A 130 0.88 37.02 7.42
C THR A 130 0.38 36.77 6.00
N ALA A 131 0.42 35.52 5.50
CA ALA A 131 -0.08 35.14 4.17
C ALA A 131 -1.35 34.28 4.28
N ASP A 132 -2.29 34.46 3.34
CA ASP A 132 -3.64 33.88 3.28
C ASP A 132 -3.69 32.37 3.59
N THR A 133 -3.71 32.01 4.87
CA THR A 133 -3.84 30.63 5.32
C THR A 133 -5.31 30.33 5.55
N ARG A 134 -5.81 29.26 4.93
CA ARG A 134 -7.16 28.76 5.14
C ARG A 134 -7.09 27.40 5.83
N VAL A 135 -7.88 27.23 6.88
CA VAL A 135 -7.98 25.95 7.60
C VAL A 135 -9.38 25.40 7.36
N LEU A 136 -9.45 24.19 6.80
CA LEU A 136 -10.66 23.41 6.66
C LEU A 136 -10.60 22.27 7.66
N ILE A 137 -11.65 22.10 8.45
CA ILE A 137 -11.79 20.96 9.35
C ILE A 137 -13.02 20.15 8.99
N THR A 138 -12.96 18.84 9.20
CA THR A 138 -14.14 17.97 9.18
C THR A 138 -14.27 17.29 10.54
N THR A 139 -15.49 17.18 11.05
CA THR A 139 -15.76 16.53 12.35
C THR A 139 -17.22 16.08 12.41
N ARG A 140 -17.49 15.08 13.25
CA ARG A 140 -18.85 14.61 13.58
C ARG A 140 -19.47 15.40 14.73
N ASP A 141 -18.67 16.18 15.46
CA ASP A 141 -19.12 16.96 16.61
C ASP A 141 -19.00 18.47 16.33
N GLU A 142 -20.14 19.13 16.25
CA GLU A 142 -20.22 20.58 16.07
C GLU A 142 -19.56 21.35 17.24
N GLY A 143 -19.48 20.74 18.43
CA GLY A 143 -18.76 21.26 19.58
C GLY A 143 -17.28 21.55 19.29
N ILE A 144 -16.61 20.65 18.56
CA ILE A 144 -15.20 20.81 18.18
C ILE A 144 -15.04 22.01 17.24
N ALA A 145 -15.93 22.16 16.25
CA ALA A 145 -15.91 23.31 15.35
C ALA A 145 -16.08 24.65 16.10
N ARG A 146 -16.95 24.67 17.13
CA ARG A 146 -17.12 25.83 18.01
C ARG A 146 -15.89 26.11 18.87
N GLN A 147 -15.30 25.08 19.48
CA GLN A 147 -14.09 25.20 20.31
C GLN A 147 -12.89 25.71 19.50
N MET A 148 -12.75 25.25 18.25
CA MET A 148 -11.76 25.73 17.31
C MET A 148 -12.04 27.13 16.74
N LYS A 149 -13.18 27.74 17.11
CA LYS A 149 -13.62 29.07 16.65
C LYS A 149 -13.76 29.15 15.13
N ALA A 150 -14.33 28.13 14.50
CA ALA A 150 -14.56 28.10 13.07
C ALA A 150 -15.39 29.32 12.61
N VAL A 151 -14.87 30.07 11.64
CA VAL A 151 -15.53 31.28 11.09
C VAL A 151 -16.78 30.91 10.30
N TYR A 152 -16.76 29.74 9.65
CA TYR A 152 -17.88 29.22 8.89
C TYR A 152 -18.02 27.73 9.20
N THR A 153 -19.24 27.32 9.56
CA THR A 153 -19.58 25.90 9.77
C THR A 153 -20.53 25.47 8.66
N HIS A 154 -20.09 24.50 7.85
CA HIS A 154 -20.93 23.90 6.82
C HIS A 154 -21.49 22.57 7.31
N GLN A 155 -22.79 22.53 7.59
CA GLN A 155 -23.44 21.26 7.89
C GLN A 155 -23.76 20.54 6.58
N VAL A 156 -23.02 19.46 6.29
CA VAL A 156 -23.24 18.62 5.11
C VAL A 156 -24.61 17.95 5.22
N LYS A 157 -25.51 18.28 4.29
CA LYS A 157 -26.87 17.73 4.25
C LYS A 157 -26.86 16.33 3.64
N VAL A 158 -27.89 15.55 3.96
CA VAL A 158 -28.20 14.30 3.25
C VAL A 158 -28.55 14.58 1.79
N LEU A 159 -28.38 13.59 0.93
CA LEU A 159 -28.72 13.71 -0.48
C LEU A 159 -30.25 13.80 -0.64
N PRO A 160 -30.75 14.73 -1.48
CA PRO A 160 -32.11 14.68 -1.98
C PRO A 160 -32.39 13.35 -2.71
N ASP A 161 -33.64 12.92 -2.76
CA ASP A 161 -33.98 11.58 -3.28
C ASP A 161 -33.57 11.40 -4.76
N GLU A 162 -33.71 12.43 -5.59
CA GLU A 162 -33.27 12.38 -7.00
C GLU A 162 -31.74 12.27 -7.14
N ASP A 163 -30.98 12.97 -6.29
CA ASP A 163 -29.51 12.83 -6.27
C ASP A 163 -29.10 11.46 -5.71
N GLY A 164 -29.85 10.96 -4.73
CA GLY A 164 -29.70 9.61 -4.19
C GLY A 164 -29.96 8.53 -5.25
N TRP A 165 -30.99 8.71 -6.10
CA TRP A 165 -31.24 7.85 -7.25
C TRP A 165 -30.12 7.94 -8.28
N SER A 166 -29.65 9.14 -8.61
CA SER A 166 -28.51 9.34 -9.51
C SER A 166 -27.25 8.61 -9.03
N LEU A 167 -26.98 8.68 -7.72
CA LEU A 167 -25.90 7.93 -7.08
C LEU A 167 -26.12 6.42 -7.18
N LEU A 168 -27.33 5.93 -6.84
CA LEU A 168 -27.66 4.51 -6.93
C LEU A 168 -27.49 3.97 -8.34
N ARG A 169 -28.03 4.68 -9.33
CA ARG A 169 -27.92 4.39 -10.76
C ARG A 169 -26.46 4.31 -11.20
N THR A 170 -25.62 5.23 -10.73
CA THR A 170 -24.19 5.23 -11.05
C THR A 170 -23.49 3.95 -10.57
N VAL A 171 -23.89 3.42 -9.41
CA VAL A 171 -23.33 2.18 -8.87
C VAL A 171 -23.80 0.96 -9.67
N VAL A 172 -25.09 0.87 -10.01
CA VAL A 172 -25.64 -0.29 -10.75
C VAL A 172 -25.38 -0.25 -12.26
N ARG A 173 -24.93 0.88 -12.81
CA ARG A 173 -24.69 1.10 -14.25
C ARG A 173 -23.80 0.04 -14.91
N ARG A 174 -22.93 -0.64 -14.16
CA ARG A 174 -22.05 -1.68 -14.70
C ARG A 174 -22.78 -2.98 -15.08
N GLN A 175 -24.06 -3.14 -14.72
CA GLN A 175 -24.81 -4.38 -14.94
C GLN A 175 -25.57 -4.48 -16.27
N GLY A 176 -25.94 -3.36 -16.88
CA GLY A 176 -26.86 -3.41 -18.02
C GLY A 176 -27.10 -2.05 -18.66
N ASN A 177 -27.99 -2.06 -19.65
CA ASN A 177 -28.32 -0.86 -20.40
C ASN A 177 -29.05 0.15 -19.52
N VAL A 178 -28.83 1.42 -19.83
CA VAL A 178 -29.39 2.54 -19.08
C VAL A 178 -30.91 2.49 -18.99
N GLU A 179 -31.58 2.00 -20.03
CA GLU A 179 -33.04 1.93 -20.15
C GLU A 179 -33.65 0.97 -19.12
N GLU A 180 -33.11 -0.25 -18.99
CA GLU A 180 -33.58 -1.26 -18.02
C GLU A 180 -33.46 -0.78 -16.57
N ILE A 181 -32.41 0.03 -16.27
CA ILE A 181 -32.22 0.59 -14.94
C ILE A 181 -33.27 1.67 -14.66
N GLU A 182 -33.63 2.49 -15.65
CA GLU A 182 -34.66 3.53 -15.49
C GLU A 182 -36.07 2.94 -15.29
N GLU A 183 -36.36 1.77 -15.85
CA GLU A 183 -37.63 1.06 -15.58
C GLU A 183 -37.80 0.68 -14.09
N LEU A 184 -36.70 0.60 -13.35
CA LEU A 184 -36.68 0.26 -11.91
C LEU A 184 -36.66 1.50 -11.01
N LYS A 185 -36.78 2.72 -11.57
CA LYS A 185 -36.68 3.98 -10.82
C LYS A 185 -37.68 4.05 -9.66
N ASP A 186 -38.90 3.56 -9.84
CA ASP A 186 -39.93 3.58 -8.80
C ASP A 186 -39.51 2.79 -7.55
N VAL A 187 -39.00 1.57 -7.72
CA VAL A 187 -38.49 0.76 -6.61
C VAL A 187 -37.17 1.34 -6.08
N GLY A 188 -36.31 1.85 -6.97
CA GLY A 188 -35.05 2.49 -6.63
C GLY A 188 -35.21 3.69 -5.69
N MET A 189 -36.17 4.57 -5.98
CA MET A 189 -36.49 5.73 -5.14
C MET A 189 -36.93 5.30 -3.73
N ASN A 190 -37.81 4.31 -3.62
CA ASN A 190 -38.22 3.76 -2.31
C ASN A 190 -37.04 3.17 -1.52
N ILE A 191 -36.05 2.58 -2.20
CA ILE A 191 -34.82 2.08 -1.57
C ILE A 191 -33.95 3.25 -1.08
N VAL A 192 -33.83 4.33 -1.87
CA VAL A 192 -33.11 5.55 -1.46
C VAL A 192 -33.75 6.17 -0.21
N GLU A 193 -35.08 6.21 -0.14
CA GLU A 193 -35.81 6.67 1.05
C GLU A 193 -35.49 5.81 2.29
N LYS A 194 -35.42 4.46 2.15
CA LYS A 194 -34.97 3.57 3.24
C LYS A 194 -33.55 3.87 3.70
N CYS A 195 -32.68 4.31 2.79
CA CYS A 195 -31.32 4.74 3.08
C CYS A 195 -31.25 6.16 3.71
N LYS A 196 -32.37 6.88 3.79
CA LYS A 196 -32.48 8.25 4.33
C LYS A 196 -31.52 9.25 3.68
N GLY A 197 -31.27 9.12 2.38
CA GLY A 197 -30.37 10.01 1.65
C GLY A 197 -28.88 9.92 2.04
N LEU A 198 -28.47 8.89 2.81
CA LEU A 198 -27.08 8.71 3.22
C LEU A 198 -26.24 8.10 2.08
N PRO A 199 -25.20 8.79 1.57
CA PRO A 199 -24.42 8.32 0.41
C PRO A 199 -23.81 6.93 0.60
N LEU A 200 -23.28 6.63 1.78
CA LEU A 200 -22.67 5.32 2.06
C LEU A 200 -23.72 4.20 2.05
N ALA A 201 -24.90 4.41 2.64
CA ALA A 201 -25.98 3.44 2.64
C ALA A 201 -26.46 3.15 1.22
N ILE A 202 -26.65 4.21 0.42
CA ILE A 202 -27.05 4.11 -0.99
C ILE A 202 -26.00 3.35 -1.79
N LYS A 203 -24.71 3.65 -1.63
CA LYS A 203 -23.63 2.94 -2.35
C LYS A 203 -23.55 1.46 -1.98
N VAL A 204 -23.67 1.13 -0.70
CA VAL A 204 -23.62 -0.25 -0.22
C VAL A 204 -24.81 -1.06 -0.74
N ILE A 205 -26.02 -0.50 -0.70
CA ILE A 205 -27.20 -1.17 -1.28
C ILE A 205 -27.14 -1.22 -2.80
N GLY A 206 -26.64 -0.16 -3.46
CA GLY A 206 -26.32 -0.19 -4.88
C GLY A 206 -25.35 -1.32 -5.23
N GLY A 207 -24.38 -1.58 -4.35
CA GLY A 207 -23.48 -2.73 -4.45
C GLY A 207 -24.20 -4.07 -4.36
N VAL A 208 -25.19 -4.22 -3.48
CA VAL A 208 -26.05 -5.41 -3.42
C VAL A 208 -26.86 -5.57 -4.70
N LEU A 209 -27.54 -4.50 -5.12
CA LEU A 209 -28.34 -4.48 -6.35
C LEU A 209 -27.47 -4.72 -7.58
N SER A 210 -26.17 -4.36 -7.54
CA SER A 210 -25.16 -4.63 -8.58
C SER A 210 -24.92 -6.12 -8.85
N LYS A 211 -25.47 -7.00 -8.01
CA LYS A 211 -25.39 -8.46 -8.10
C LYS A 211 -26.75 -9.11 -8.31
N LYS A 212 -27.79 -8.31 -8.52
CA LYS A 212 -29.17 -8.74 -8.75
C LYS A 212 -29.52 -8.50 -10.22
N ARG A 213 -30.30 -9.40 -10.80
CA ARG A 213 -30.87 -9.19 -12.12
C ARG A 213 -31.66 -7.89 -12.14
N LEU A 214 -31.64 -7.20 -13.27
CA LEU A 214 -32.39 -5.97 -13.51
C LEU A 214 -33.89 -6.29 -13.70
N VAL A 215 -34.53 -6.79 -12.64
CA VAL A 215 -35.95 -7.14 -12.59
C VAL A 215 -36.59 -6.63 -11.30
N LYS A 216 -37.82 -6.09 -11.43
CA LYS A 216 -38.55 -5.45 -10.33
C LYS A 216 -38.66 -6.32 -9.08
N ARG A 217 -38.89 -7.62 -9.26
CA ARG A 217 -39.04 -8.60 -8.16
C ARG A 217 -37.80 -8.68 -7.27
N GLU A 218 -36.59 -8.64 -7.84
CA GLU A 218 -35.35 -8.76 -7.04
C GLU A 218 -35.07 -7.49 -6.24
N TRP A 219 -35.35 -6.33 -6.82
CA TRP A 219 -35.23 -5.05 -6.12
C TRP A 219 -36.29 -4.90 -5.01
N GLN A 220 -37.52 -5.34 -5.26
CA GLN A 220 -38.56 -5.40 -4.24
C GLN A 220 -38.19 -6.32 -3.07
N ALA A 221 -37.51 -7.43 -3.33
CA ALA A 221 -37.03 -8.32 -2.25
C ALA A 221 -36.02 -7.60 -1.33
N VAL A 222 -35.14 -6.75 -1.89
CA VAL A 222 -34.23 -5.91 -1.10
C VAL A 222 -34.98 -4.84 -0.32
N LEU A 223 -35.94 -4.16 -0.97
CA LEU A 223 -36.76 -3.12 -0.35
C LEU A 223 -37.59 -3.64 0.84
N LEU A 224 -38.15 -4.85 0.71
CA LEU A 224 -39.03 -5.48 1.70
C LEU A 224 -38.28 -6.31 2.75
N SER A 225 -36.95 -6.30 2.73
CA SER A 225 -36.14 -7.05 3.70
C SER A 225 -36.46 -6.65 5.14
N ASN A 226 -36.63 -7.65 6.01
CA ASN A 226 -36.86 -7.43 7.44
C ASN A 226 -35.67 -6.77 8.15
N LEU A 227 -34.48 -6.78 7.54
CA LEU A 227 -33.26 -6.17 8.08
C LEU A 227 -33.36 -4.64 8.19
N TRP A 228 -34.26 -4.01 7.42
CA TRP A 228 -34.55 -2.57 7.54
C TRP A 228 -35.24 -2.21 8.87
N SER A 229 -35.91 -3.17 9.50
CA SER A 229 -36.78 -2.95 10.67
C SER A 229 -36.19 -3.50 11.98
N LEU A 230 -34.91 -3.86 12.00
CA LEU A 230 -34.24 -4.30 13.24
C LEU A 230 -34.23 -3.15 14.25
N ARG A 231 -34.74 -3.41 15.47
CA ARG A 231 -34.79 -2.41 16.55
C ARG A 231 -33.39 -1.85 16.82
N ASP A 232 -33.32 -0.53 17.04
CA ASP A 232 -32.12 0.23 17.41
C ASP A 232 -31.00 0.33 16.35
N ALA A 233 -31.24 -0.07 15.09
CA ALA A 233 -30.28 0.10 14.00
C ALA A 233 -30.53 1.43 13.25
N SER A 234 -29.48 2.26 13.13
CA SER A 234 -29.50 3.40 12.20
C SER A 234 -29.68 2.91 10.75
N ALA A 235 -30.22 3.75 9.86
CA ALA A 235 -30.45 3.38 8.46
C ALA A 235 -29.19 2.86 7.77
N ILE A 236 -28.03 3.45 8.11
CA ILE A 236 -26.73 2.99 7.63
C ILE A 236 -26.38 1.60 8.14
N MET A 237 -26.59 1.30 9.43
CA MET A 237 -26.32 -0.04 9.98
C MET A 237 -27.25 -1.11 9.41
N SER A 238 -28.51 -0.77 9.13
CA SER A 238 -29.44 -1.68 8.44
C SER A 238 -28.96 -1.99 7.02
N ALA A 239 -28.56 -0.97 6.26
CA ALA A 239 -28.02 -1.13 4.91
C ALA A 239 -26.73 -1.99 4.88
N LEU A 240 -25.82 -1.70 5.82
CA LEU A 240 -24.57 -2.44 6.01
C LEU A 240 -24.82 -3.91 6.37
N ARG A 241 -25.73 -4.18 7.31
CA ARG A 241 -26.13 -5.55 7.67
C ARG A 241 -26.76 -6.29 6.49
N LEU A 242 -27.63 -5.64 5.72
CA LEU A 242 -28.23 -6.23 4.53
C LEU A 242 -27.15 -6.64 3.53
N SER A 243 -26.19 -5.76 3.25
CA SER A 243 -25.08 -6.07 2.35
C SER A 243 -24.23 -7.23 2.83
N TYR A 244 -23.89 -7.28 4.12
CA TYR A 244 -23.16 -8.41 4.70
C TYR A 244 -23.96 -9.72 4.62
N MET A 245 -25.26 -9.69 4.90
CA MET A 245 -26.09 -10.89 4.85
C MET A 245 -26.25 -11.45 3.44
N ASP A 246 -26.28 -10.58 2.42
CA ASP A 246 -26.33 -10.91 1.00
C ASP A 246 -25.01 -11.43 0.42
N LEU A 247 -23.87 -11.22 1.11
CA LEU A 247 -22.60 -11.78 0.65
C LEU A 247 -22.66 -13.31 0.51
N PRO A 248 -22.02 -13.87 -0.53
CA PRO A 248 -21.75 -15.30 -0.60
C PRO A 248 -21.01 -15.79 0.65
N SER A 249 -21.24 -17.05 1.02
CA SER A 249 -20.72 -17.63 2.27
C SER A 249 -19.18 -17.58 2.37
N GLU A 250 -18.52 -17.68 1.22
CA GLU A 250 -17.07 -17.66 0.99
C GLU A 250 -16.47 -16.27 1.22
N LEU A 251 -17.25 -15.23 0.91
CA LEU A 251 -16.82 -13.84 1.02
C LEU A 251 -16.97 -13.28 2.43
N LYS A 252 -17.83 -13.87 3.27
CA LYS A 252 -18.04 -13.40 4.65
C LYS A 252 -16.75 -13.45 5.48
N PRO A 253 -16.01 -14.58 5.56
CA PRO A 253 -14.73 -14.61 6.28
C PRO A 253 -13.68 -13.64 5.69
N CYS A 254 -13.64 -13.51 4.37
CA CYS A 254 -12.73 -12.59 3.67
C CYS A 254 -13.02 -11.12 4.07
N PHE A 255 -14.30 -10.74 4.12
CA PHE A 255 -14.77 -9.45 4.61
C PHE A 255 -14.38 -9.23 6.08
N LEU A 256 -14.59 -10.23 6.95
CA LEU A 256 -14.27 -10.12 8.37
C LEU A 256 -12.77 -9.95 8.65
N THR A 257 -11.90 -10.45 7.76
CA THR A 257 -10.43 -10.27 7.89
C THR A 257 -10.03 -8.80 7.95
N TYR A 258 -10.77 -7.90 7.28
CA TYR A 258 -10.49 -6.46 7.33
C TYR A 258 -10.72 -5.83 8.71
N SER A 259 -11.49 -6.48 9.59
CA SER A 259 -11.68 -6.00 10.98
C SER A 259 -10.40 -6.06 11.82
N LEU A 260 -9.41 -6.85 11.37
CA LEU A 260 -8.13 -7.02 12.07
C LEU A 260 -7.20 -5.80 11.93
N PHE A 261 -7.42 -4.95 10.93
CA PHE A 261 -6.60 -3.78 10.66
C PHE A 261 -7.18 -2.54 11.36
N PRO A 262 -6.39 -1.50 11.67
CA PRO A 262 -6.87 -0.22 12.19
C PRO A 262 -7.86 0.50 11.27
N GLU A 263 -8.47 1.57 11.79
CA GLU A 263 -9.28 2.49 11.00
C GLU A 263 -8.42 3.18 9.92
N ASP A 264 -9.03 3.42 8.76
CA ASP A 264 -8.40 3.98 7.55
C ASP A 264 -7.13 3.28 7.05
N TYR A 265 -6.84 2.07 7.55
CA TYR A 265 -5.68 1.30 7.11
C TYR A 265 -5.78 0.97 5.61
N VAL A 266 -4.77 1.40 4.85
CA VAL A 266 -4.67 1.15 3.41
C VAL A 266 -3.98 -0.19 3.19
N LEU A 267 -4.75 -1.17 2.75
CA LEU A 267 -4.29 -2.53 2.50
C LEU A 267 -4.14 -2.78 1.00
N SER A 268 -3.07 -3.46 0.62
CA SER A 268 -2.87 -3.88 -0.77
C SER A 268 -3.66 -5.16 -1.05
N ARG A 269 -4.23 -5.30 -2.26
CA ARG A 269 -5.00 -6.47 -2.65
C ARG A 269 -4.17 -7.75 -2.57
N THR A 270 -2.94 -7.77 -3.10
CA THR A 270 -2.03 -8.92 -3.01
C THR A 270 -1.79 -9.34 -1.57
N ARG A 271 -1.60 -8.39 -0.66
CA ARG A 271 -1.36 -8.68 0.76
C ARG A 271 -2.53 -9.44 1.37
N VAL A 272 -3.75 -8.91 1.20
CA VAL A 272 -4.95 -9.52 1.81
C VAL A 272 -5.34 -10.83 1.15
N THR A 273 -5.15 -10.98 -0.15
CA THR A 273 -5.48 -12.22 -0.87
C THR A 273 -4.54 -13.36 -0.48
N GLN A 274 -3.24 -13.09 -0.31
CA GLN A 274 -2.29 -14.06 0.25
C GLN A 274 -2.69 -14.50 1.67
N MET A 275 -3.18 -13.57 2.51
CA MET A 275 -3.69 -13.90 3.84
C MET A 275 -4.93 -14.81 3.77
N TRP A 276 -5.87 -14.54 2.85
CA TRP A 276 -7.06 -15.39 2.68
C TRP A 276 -6.71 -16.80 2.19
N VAL A 277 -5.74 -16.92 1.30
CA VAL A 277 -5.22 -18.23 0.86
C VAL A 277 -4.57 -18.96 2.04
N ALA A 278 -3.73 -18.28 2.82
CA ALA A 278 -3.08 -18.87 4.00
C ALA A 278 -4.10 -19.34 5.05
N GLU A 279 -5.15 -18.57 5.34
CA GLU A 279 -6.21 -18.97 6.27
C GLU A 279 -7.14 -20.07 5.72
N GLY A 280 -7.03 -20.41 4.44
CA GLY A 280 -7.90 -21.38 3.77
C GLY A 280 -9.33 -20.86 3.56
N LEU A 281 -9.50 -19.55 3.38
CA LEU A 281 -10.81 -18.92 3.13
C LEU A 281 -11.24 -19.02 1.66
N VAL A 282 -10.28 -19.28 0.77
CA VAL A 282 -10.50 -19.41 -0.67
C VAL A 282 -10.75 -20.89 -0.98
N LYS A 283 -11.93 -21.21 -1.53
CA LYS A 283 -12.30 -22.59 -1.84
C LYS A 283 -11.56 -23.10 -3.07
N GLU A 284 -10.96 -24.27 -2.95
CA GLU A 284 -10.48 -25.06 -4.09
C GLU A 284 -11.69 -25.73 -4.76
N THR A 285 -11.89 -25.50 -6.05
CA THR A 285 -12.78 -26.32 -6.87
C THR A 285 -11.96 -27.40 -7.55
N ASP A 286 -12.30 -28.67 -7.28
CA ASP A 286 -11.80 -29.92 -7.88
C ASP A 286 -10.48 -29.82 -8.65
N GLY A 287 -9.36 -29.85 -7.91
CA GLY A 287 -8.04 -30.24 -8.44
C GLY A 287 -7.18 -29.14 -9.07
N ASP A 288 -7.64 -27.88 -9.09
CA ASP A 288 -6.90 -26.79 -9.76
C ASP A 288 -6.33 -25.75 -8.77
N GLU A 289 -5.40 -26.17 -7.91
CA GLU A 289 -4.59 -25.29 -7.03
C GLU A 289 -3.86 -24.17 -7.79
N GLN A 290 -3.85 -24.25 -9.13
CA GLN A 290 -3.31 -23.23 -10.01
C GLN A 290 -4.04 -21.90 -9.96
N GLN A 291 -5.27 -21.84 -9.44
CA GLN A 291 -6.13 -20.64 -9.55
C GLN A 291 -6.42 -19.92 -8.23
N LEU A 292 -5.86 -20.34 -7.09
CA LEU A 292 -6.15 -19.73 -5.78
C LEU A 292 -5.96 -18.21 -5.75
N GLU A 293 -4.88 -17.71 -6.36
CA GLU A 293 -4.62 -16.27 -6.44
C GLU A 293 -5.68 -15.53 -7.29
N ASP A 294 -6.19 -16.16 -8.35
CA ASP A 294 -7.24 -15.58 -9.19
C ASP A 294 -8.60 -15.58 -8.47
N PHE A 295 -8.93 -16.67 -7.77
CA PHE A 295 -10.14 -16.73 -6.93
C PHE A 295 -10.08 -15.69 -5.81
N ALA A 296 -8.96 -15.60 -5.09
CA ALA A 296 -8.76 -14.60 -4.04
C ALA A 296 -8.88 -13.17 -4.60
N ALA A 297 -8.27 -12.89 -5.76
CA ALA A 297 -8.41 -11.59 -6.43
C ALA A 297 -9.86 -11.30 -6.83
N SER A 298 -10.59 -12.29 -7.36
CA SER A 298 -12.02 -12.13 -7.71
C SER A 298 -12.90 -11.87 -6.48
N TYR A 299 -12.60 -12.49 -5.34
CA TYR A 299 -13.31 -12.27 -4.10
C TYR A 299 -13.12 -10.83 -3.63
N HIS A 300 -11.87 -10.34 -3.70
CA HIS A 300 -11.54 -8.96 -3.39
C HIS A 300 -12.28 -7.98 -4.33
N ASP A 301 -12.23 -8.24 -5.63
CA ASP A 301 -12.90 -7.41 -6.64
C ASP A 301 -14.43 -7.42 -6.46
N GLU A 302 -15.02 -8.51 -5.97
CA GLU A 302 -16.43 -8.54 -5.58
C GLU A 302 -16.72 -7.60 -4.40
N LEU A 303 -15.90 -7.64 -3.32
CA LEU A 303 -16.05 -6.72 -2.18
C LEU A 303 -15.94 -5.25 -2.61
N VAL A 304 -15.01 -4.93 -3.51
CA VAL A 304 -14.89 -3.59 -4.12
C VAL A 304 -16.13 -3.23 -4.93
N SER A 305 -16.61 -4.15 -5.79
CA SER A 305 -17.81 -3.92 -6.61
C SER A 305 -19.09 -3.72 -5.78
N ARG A 306 -19.16 -4.33 -4.59
CA ARG A 306 -20.24 -4.15 -3.62
C ARG A 306 -20.10 -2.87 -2.78
N SER A 307 -19.10 -2.01 -3.08
CA SER A 307 -18.80 -0.78 -2.35
C SER A 307 -18.50 -0.99 -0.86
N LEU A 308 -18.08 -2.19 -0.45
CA LEU A 308 -17.64 -2.49 0.91
C LEU A 308 -16.17 -2.08 1.13
N LEU A 309 -15.41 -1.97 0.04
CA LEU A 309 -14.03 -1.49 0.01
C LEU A 309 -13.91 -0.29 -0.93
N HIS A 310 -13.13 0.71 -0.53
CA HIS A 310 -12.85 1.89 -1.33
C HIS A 310 -11.42 1.82 -1.90
N VAL A 311 -11.29 1.90 -3.23
CA VAL A 311 -9.99 1.97 -3.90
C VAL A 311 -9.40 3.37 -3.71
N VAL A 312 -8.26 3.46 -3.02
CA VAL A 312 -7.56 4.72 -2.70
C VAL A 312 -6.70 5.17 -3.88
N GLY A 313 -6.13 4.22 -4.63
CA GLY A 313 -5.32 4.49 -5.81
C GLY A 313 -4.59 3.24 -6.30
N ILE A 314 -4.03 3.36 -7.49
CA ILE A 314 -3.02 2.42 -8.03
C ILE A 314 -1.66 3.03 -7.69
N SER A 315 -0.69 2.22 -7.24
CA SER A 315 0.63 2.75 -6.90
C SER A 315 1.25 3.50 -8.08
N VAL A 316 1.98 4.58 -7.77
CA VAL A 316 2.76 5.32 -8.78
C VAL A 316 3.97 4.51 -9.24
N ASP A 317 4.47 3.60 -8.38
CA ASP A 317 5.51 2.63 -8.73
C ASP A 317 4.86 1.46 -9.49
N PRO A 318 5.16 1.28 -10.78
CA PRO A 318 4.61 0.21 -11.59
C PRO A 318 5.03 -1.20 -11.14
N ARG A 319 6.07 -1.31 -10.30
CA ARG A 319 6.50 -2.56 -9.66
C ARG A 319 5.62 -2.93 -8.46
N ASP A 320 4.74 -2.01 -8.06
CA ASP A 320 3.75 -2.12 -7.00
C ASP A 320 2.36 -1.81 -7.59
N ASP A 321 2.05 -2.27 -8.81
CA ASP A 321 0.75 -2.13 -9.51
C ASP A 321 -0.41 -2.88 -8.82
N ASP A 322 -0.34 -2.98 -7.50
CA ASP A 322 -1.35 -3.58 -6.68
C ASP A 322 -2.42 -2.55 -6.32
N VAL A 323 -3.67 -3.00 -6.34
CA VAL A 323 -4.83 -2.17 -6.00
C VAL A 323 -4.81 -1.93 -4.49
N LYS A 324 -4.78 -0.67 -4.08
CA LYS A 324 -4.81 -0.29 -2.66
C LYS A 324 -6.21 0.10 -2.25
N CYS A 325 -6.72 -0.57 -1.23
CA CYS A 325 -8.08 -0.40 -0.73
C CYS A 325 -8.09 -0.01 0.75
N LYS A 326 -9.13 0.70 1.15
CA LYS A 326 -9.47 0.93 2.56
C LYS A 326 -10.91 0.52 2.86
N MET A 327 -11.16 0.03 4.06
CA MET A 327 -12.50 -0.23 4.57
C MET A 327 -12.98 0.99 5.35
N HIS A 328 -14.17 1.50 5.02
CA HIS A 328 -14.77 2.62 5.74
C HIS A 328 -15.01 2.24 7.21
N ASP A 329 -14.78 3.15 8.15
CA ASP A 329 -14.89 2.93 9.60
C ASP A 329 -16.22 2.27 10.04
N LEU A 330 -17.37 2.73 9.55
CA LEU A 330 -18.69 2.12 9.83
C LEU A 330 -18.83 0.69 9.26
N VAL A 331 -18.23 0.42 8.10
CA VAL A 331 -18.19 -0.93 7.51
C VAL A 331 -17.30 -1.85 8.36
N ARG A 332 -16.19 -1.32 8.86
CA ARG A 332 -15.28 -2.00 9.77
C ARG A 332 -15.94 -2.26 11.13
N GLU A 333 -16.69 -1.31 11.67
CA GLU A 333 -17.47 -1.49 12.90
C GLU A 333 -18.47 -2.64 12.77
N LEU A 334 -19.16 -2.72 11.62
CA LEU A 334 -19.99 -3.89 11.30
C LEU A 334 -19.16 -5.17 11.33
N ALA A 335 -18.02 -5.21 10.62
CA ALA A 335 -17.17 -6.40 10.59
C ALA A 335 -16.75 -6.85 12.00
N ILE A 336 -16.29 -5.91 12.85
CA ILE A 336 -15.95 -6.17 14.25
C ILE A 336 -17.16 -6.76 15.00
N SER A 337 -18.35 -6.18 14.85
CA SER A 337 -19.57 -6.67 15.50
C SER A 337 -19.93 -8.11 15.10
N MET A 338 -19.49 -8.56 13.92
CA MET A 338 -19.76 -9.90 13.38
C MET A 338 -18.71 -10.95 13.78
N THR A 339 -17.52 -10.56 14.25
CA THR A 339 -16.40 -11.51 14.52
C THR A 339 -16.51 -12.35 15.80
N ARG A 340 -17.50 -12.13 16.68
CA ARG A 340 -17.83 -12.94 17.89
C ARG A 340 -16.65 -13.37 18.81
N GLY A 341 -15.48 -12.75 18.71
CA GLY A 341 -14.33 -13.00 19.59
C GLY A 341 -13.36 -14.12 19.17
N GLU A 342 -13.46 -14.66 17.94
CA GLU A 342 -12.51 -15.67 17.43
C GLU A 342 -11.16 -15.08 16.97
N HIS A 343 -11.08 -13.75 16.86
CA HIS A 343 -9.88 -13.01 16.53
C HIS A 343 -9.59 -12.00 17.64
N ILE A 344 -8.38 -12.03 18.22
CA ILE A 344 -7.94 -10.99 19.15
C ILE A 344 -7.44 -9.82 18.32
N VAL A 345 -8.34 -8.87 18.04
CA VAL A 345 -7.98 -7.47 17.83
C VAL A 345 -7.73 -6.91 19.23
N GLY A 346 -6.65 -6.16 19.45
CA GLY A 346 -6.21 -5.63 20.77
C GLY A 346 -7.28 -4.88 21.57
N ARG A 347 -8.25 -5.59 22.11
CA ARG A 347 -9.31 -5.12 22.97
C ARG A 347 -9.22 -5.91 24.27
N GLU A 348 -8.56 -5.34 25.25
CA GLU A 348 -8.90 -5.64 26.64
C GLU A 348 -10.23 -4.93 26.94
N ARG A 349 -11.32 -5.71 27.02
CA ARG A 349 -12.55 -5.24 27.64
C ARG A 349 -12.31 -5.16 29.14
N GLN A 350 -11.87 -4.01 29.64
CA GLN A 350 -12.27 -3.58 30.98
C GLN A 350 -13.55 -2.76 30.85
N GLN A 351 -14.51 -3.10 31.71
CA GLN A 351 -15.79 -2.43 31.81
C GLN A 351 -15.56 -0.99 32.24
N ASP A 352 -15.46 -0.06 31.30
CA ASP A 352 -15.88 1.31 31.56
C ASP A 352 -16.38 1.99 30.29
N ARG A 353 -17.51 2.67 30.46
CA ARG A 353 -18.19 3.43 29.42
C ARG A 353 -17.39 4.71 29.17
N GLN A 354 -16.43 4.65 28.24
CA GLN A 354 -16.03 5.77 27.40
C GLN A 354 -15.23 5.22 26.21
N GLN A 355 -15.65 5.61 25.00
CA GLN A 355 -15.09 5.16 23.73
C GLN A 355 -13.61 5.58 23.64
N GLU A 356 -12.70 4.62 23.63
CA GLU A 356 -11.32 4.83 23.17
C GLU A 356 -11.14 4.11 21.83
N SER A 357 -10.63 4.87 20.86
CA SER A 357 -10.21 4.48 19.51
C SER A 357 -9.35 3.21 19.51
N VAL A 358 -9.49 2.36 18.49
CA VAL A 358 -8.67 1.15 18.34
C VAL A 358 -7.19 1.56 18.17
N LYS A 359 -6.43 1.53 19.26
CA LYS A 359 -4.99 1.75 19.26
C LYS A 359 -4.30 0.69 18.40
N GLU A 360 -3.31 1.14 17.64
CA GLU A 360 -2.26 0.30 17.06
C GLU A 360 -1.76 -0.68 18.13
N MET A 361 -1.51 -1.95 17.77
CA MET A 361 -1.00 -2.92 18.73
C MET A 361 0.48 -2.64 18.99
N GLU A 362 0.76 -1.65 19.85
CA GLU A 362 2.13 -1.23 20.21
C GLU A 362 2.89 -2.37 20.92
N GLU A 363 2.21 -3.26 21.62
CA GLU A 363 2.80 -4.45 22.26
C GLU A 363 1.88 -5.67 22.14
N ILE A 364 2.47 -6.87 22.14
CA ILE A 364 1.72 -8.14 22.21
C ILE A 364 0.97 -8.19 23.56
N PRO A 365 -0.34 -8.52 23.62
CA PRO A 365 -1.08 -8.59 24.88
C PRO A 365 -0.48 -9.62 25.85
N GLU A 366 -0.46 -9.32 27.15
CA GLU A 366 0.11 -10.22 28.17
C GLU A 366 -0.53 -11.62 28.17
N ARG A 367 -1.83 -11.70 27.90
CA ARG A 367 -2.53 -12.96 27.73
C ARG A 367 -1.93 -13.82 26.61
N VAL A 368 -1.61 -13.21 25.47
CA VAL A 368 -1.00 -13.89 24.32
C VAL A 368 0.45 -14.30 24.61
N LYS A 369 1.18 -13.49 25.40
CA LYS A 369 2.55 -13.81 25.83
C LYS A 369 2.60 -14.99 26.79
N ASN A 370 1.64 -15.09 27.72
CA ASN A 370 1.74 -15.95 28.89
C ASN A 370 0.80 -17.16 28.88
N GLU A 371 -0.26 -17.17 28.07
CA GLU A 371 -1.25 -18.25 28.03
C GLU A 371 -1.33 -18.95 26.67
N LYS A 372 -1.59 -20.26 26.66
CA LYS A 372 -1.85 -21.02 25.43
C LYS A 372 -3.14 -20.52 24.77
N CYS A 373 -3.02 -20.07 23.52
CA CYS A 373 -4.10 -19.53 22.73
C CYS A 373 -4.36 -20.36 21.48
N ARG A 374 -5.63 -20.50 21.08
CA ARG A 374 -6.03 -21.11 19.79
C ARG A 374 -6.11 -20.08 18.66
N LEU A 375 -5.23 -19.09 18.69
CA LEU A 375 -5.18 -18.02 17.68
C LEU A 375 -4.71 -18.56 16.33
N ARG A 376 -5.42 -18.17 15.27
CA ARG A 376 -5.03 -18.47 13.87
C ARG A 376 -4.23 -17.33 13.23
N SER A 377 -4.53 -16.09 13.59
CA SER A 377 -3.86 -14.91 13.03
C SER A 377 -3.35 -14.02 14.16
N LEU A 378 -2.10 -13.57 14.05
CA LEU A 378 -1.48 -12.59 14.93
C LEU A 378 -0.82 -11.51 14.07
N LEU A 379 -1.33 -10.28 14.16
CA LEU A 379 -0.85 -9.13 13.39
C LEU A 379 -0.23 -8.10 14.33
N VAL A 380 1.10 -8.08 14.46
CA VAL A 380 1.85 -7.12 15.27
C VAL A 380 2.67 -6.27 14.32
N PHE A 381 2.02 -5.31 13.65
CA PHE A 381 2.68 -4.46 12.66
C PHE A 381 2.70 -2.99 13.08
N GLN A 382 3.63 -2.22 12.50
CA GLN A 382 3.84 -0.79 12.80
C GLN A 382 4.20 -0.49 14.28
N SER A 383 4.55 -1.52 15.07
CA SER A 383 5.00 -1.35 16.44
C SER A 383 6.49 -0.98 16.50
N LYS A 384 6.76 0.27 16.88
CA LYS A 384 8.12 0.71 17.27
C LYS A 384 8.55 0.18 18.65
N GLY A 385 7.60 -0.32 19.45
CA GLY A 385 7.83 -0.82 20.81
C GLY A 385 8.34 -2.27 20.84
N LEU A 386 8.03 -3.09 19.83
CA LEU A 386 8.48 -4.47 19.75
C LEU A 386 9.96 -4.55 19.38
N LYS A 387 10.82 -4.54 20.40
CA LYS A 387 12.28 -4.71 20.25
C LYS A 387 12.74 -6.17 20.22
N ALA A 388 11.97 -7.06 20.86
CA ALA A 388 12.28 -8.48 20.91
C ALA A 388 11.00 -9.31 20.96
N ILE A 389 11.07 -10.52 20.44
CA ILE A 389 9.97 -11.47 20.47
C ILE A 389 9.98 -12.20 21.82
N PRO A 390 8.87 -12.23 22.57
CA PRO A 390 8.81 -12.92 23.85
C PRO A 390 9.20 -14.41 23.74
N PRO A 391 10.06 -14.94 24.62
CA PRO A 391 10.64 -16.29 24.46
C PRO A 391 9.62 -17.43 24.32
N ASN A 392 8.49 -17.32 25.02
CA ASN A 392 7.44 -18.34 25.03
C ASN A 392 6.29 -18.07 24.05
N LEU A 393 6.37 -17.01 23.24
CA LEU A 393 5.27 -16.61 22.36
C LEU A 393 4.85 -17.75 21.43
N TYR A 394 5.80 -18.38 20.76
CA TYR A 394 5.52 -19.44 19.79
C TYR A 394 5.12 -20.78 20.44
N ASN A 395 5.47 -20.99 21.72
CA ASN A 395 4.96 -22.11 22.49
C ASN A 395 3.46 -21.99 22.77
N ASN A 396 2.98 -20.76 22.87
CA ASN A 396 1.59 -20.43 23.17
C ASN A 396 0.69 -20.37 21.94
N LEU A 397 1.27 -20.35 20.73
CA LEU A 397 0.57 -20.10 19.46
C LEU A 397 0.65 -21.27 18.46
N LYS A 398 0.52 -22.51 18.94
CA LYS A 398 0.71 -23.71 18.09
C LYS A 398 -0.26 -23.83 16.90
N PHE A 399 -1.38 -23.11 16.88
CA PHE A 399 -2.39 -23.14 15.82
C PHE A 399 -2.31 -21.94 14.85
N LEU A 400 -1.24 -21.18 14.91
CA LEU A 400 -1.09 -19.96 14.12
C LEU A 400 -0.86 -20.29 12.63
N HIS A 401 -1.68 -19.69 11.76
CA HIS A 401 -1.55 -19.70 10.31
C HIS A 401 -0.88 -18.43 9.79
N ILE A 402 -1.24 -17.28 10.36
CA ILE A 402 -0.73 -15.96 9.96
C ILE A 402 0.07 -15.33 11.10
N LEU A 403 1.31 -14.96 10.79
CA LEU A 403 2.15 -14.09 11.60
C LEU A 403 2.61 -12.89 10.78
N ASP A 404 2.12 -11.71 11.13
CA ASP A 404 2.58 -10.44 10.56
C ASP A 404 3.35 -9.66 11.62
N LEU A 405 4.64 -9.42 11.37
CA LEU A 405 5.54 -8.63 12.20
C LEU A 405 6.08 -7.40 11.44
N SER A 406 5.40 -6.95 10.39
CA SER A 406 5.92 -5.91 9.50
C SER A 406 6.03 -4.53 10.15
N ASN A 407 7.01 -3.73 9.72
CA ASN A 407 7.28 -2.40 10.27
C ASN A 407 7.53 -2.42 11.79
N THR A 408 8.24 -3.43 12.28
CA THR A 408 8.67 -3.55 13.68
C THR A 408 10.19 -3.44 13.81
N SER A 409 10.68 -3.19 15.02
CA SER A 409 12.10 -2.87 15.27
C SER A 409 12.92 -4.03 15.84
N PHE A 410 12.39 -5.26 15.87
CA PHE A 410 13.15 -6.42 16.33
C PHE A 410 14.25 -6.81 15.34
N ASP A 411 15.34 -7.37 15.85
CA ASP A 411 16.57 -7.72 15.12
C ASP A 411 16.80 -9.24 15.02
N HIS A 412 16.19 -10.03 15.90
CA HIS A 412 16.33 -11.48 15.96
C HIS A 412 14.97 -12.21 16.01
N LEU A 413 14.80 -13.20 15.13
CA LEU A 413 13.69 -14.15 15.16
C LEU A 413 14.15 -15.43 15.89
N PRO A 414 13.50 -15.86 16.99
CA PRO A 414 13.99 -16.98 17.78
C PRO A 414 13.78 -18.33 17.07
N ASP A 415 14.66 -19.30 17.35
CA ASP A 415 14.62 -20.65 16.75
C ASP A 415 13.29 -21.38 16.97
N SER A 416 12.56 -21.05 18.02
CA SER A 416 11.24 -21.61 18.30
C SER A 416 10.18 -21.28 17.24
N ILE A 417 10.47 -20.37 16.29
CA ILE A 417 9.58 -20.12 15.14
C ILE A 417 9.30 -21.41 14.38
N GLY A 418 10.31 -22.28 14.24
CA GLY A 418 10.20 -23.58 13.55
C GLY A 418 9.21 -24.55 14.18
N GLU A 419 8.70 -24.26 15.37
CA GLU A 419 7.67 -25.06 16.05
C GLU A 419 6.24 -24.68 15.63
N LEU A 420 6.05 -23.59 14.89
CA LEU A 420 4.75 -23.15 14.36
C LEU A 420 4.38 -23.94 13.09
N VAL A 421 4.23 -25.26 13.21
CA VAL A 421 4.06 -26.18 12.07
C VAL A 421 2.83 -25.91 11.19
N HIS A 422 1.85 -25.15 11.69
CA HIS A 422 0.66 -24.72 10.96
C HIS A 422 0.81 -23.36 10.28
N LEU A 423 1.94 -22.68 10.44
CA LEU A 423 2.17 -21.37 9.86
C LEU A 423 2.20 -21.46 8.34
N ARG A 424 1.40 -20.60 7.70
CA ARG A 424 1.23 -20.51 6.25
C ARG A 424 1.67 -19.15 5.70
N TYR A 425 1.69 -18.13 6.55
CA TYR A 425 2.01 -16.77 6.18
C TYR A 425 2.94 -16.13 7.20
N LEU A 426 4.10 -15.65 6.74
CA LEU A 426 5.07 -14.93 7.54
C LEU A 426 5.47 -13.62 6.84
N ASN A 427 5.12 -12.50 7.46
CA ASN A 427 5.47 -11.17 6.97
C ASN A 427 6.44 -10.46 7.90
N LEU A 428 7.65 -10.22 7.40
CA LEU A 428 8.76 -9.53 8.05
C LEU A 428 9.14 -8.26 7.27
N TYR A 429 8.22 -7.70 6.48
CA TYR A 429 8.45 -6.48 5.70
C TYR A 429 8.94 -5.33 6.58
N ASN A 430 9.98 -4.63 6.14
CA ASN A 430 10.54 -3.45 6.82
C ASN A 430 10.84 -3.72 8.31
N THR A 431 11.56 -4.80 8.58
CA THR A 431 12.06 -5.15 9.93
C THR A 431 13.57 -4.93 10.03
N SER A 432 14.11 -4.97 11.25
CA SER A 432 15.54 -4.84 11.51
C SER A 432 16.27 -6.19 11.59
N ILE A 433 15.61 -7.26 11.14
CA ILE A 433 16.13 -8.63 11.25
C ILE A 433 17.46 -8.78 10.52
N VAL A 434 18.44 -9.38 11.20
CA VAL A 434 19.80 -9.58 10.67
C VAL A 434 19.96 -10.96 10.01
N GLU A 435 19.30 -11.98 10.57
CA GLU A 435 19.34 -13.35 10.08
C GLU A 435 18.03 -14.08 10.34
N LEU A 436 17.75 -15.10 9.53
CA LEU A 436 16.66 -16.05 9.78
C LEU A 436 17.22 -17.30 10.45
N PRO A 437 16.57 -17.81 11.51
CA PRO A 437 16.98 -19.06 12.13
C PRO A 437 16.83 -20.22 11.15
N ASN A 438 17.75 -21.19 11.17
CA ASN A 438 17.68 -22.38 10.30
C ASN A 438 16.39 -23.18 10.53
N SER A 439 15.81 -23.10 11.72
CA SER A 439 14.54 -23.74 12.05
C SER A 439 13.36 -23.23 11.24
N ILE A 440 13.45 -22.07 10.56
CA ILE A 440 12.40 -21.57 9.66
C ILE A 440 12.10 -22.57 8.53
N CYS A 441 13.09 -23.36 8.11
CA CYS A 441 12.94 -24.40 7.09
C CYS A 441 12.07 -25.58 7.56
N ASN A 442 11.82 -25.71 8.87
CA ASN A 442 10.88 -26.70 9.42
C ASN A 442 9.42 -26.34 9.12
N LEU A 443 9.14 -25.09 8.71
CA LEU A 443 7.80 -24.58 8.45
C LEU A 443 7.31 -25.00 7.06
N ARG A 444 7.03 -26.30 6.90
CA ARG A 444 6.70 -26.92 5.60
C ARG A 444 5.39 -26.45 4.99
N GLN A 445 4.50 -25.85 5.77
CA GLN A 445 3.20 -25.34 5.31
C GLN A 445 3.24 -23.86 4.89
N VAL A 446 4.38 -23.17 5.02
CA VAL A 446 4.46 -21.74 4.66
C VAL A 446 4.28 -21.57 3.16
N GLN A 447 3.24 -20.80 2.81
CA GLN A 447 2.88 -20.43 1.45
C GLN A 447 3.41 -19.03 1.09
N THR A 448 3.55 -18.14 2.07
CA THR A 448 4.03 -16.76 1.84
C THR A 448 5.12 -16.37 2.82
N LEU A 449 6.27 -15.95 2.31
CA LEU A 449 7.39 -15.38 3.07
C LEU A 449 7.78 -14.02 2.49
N ILE A 450 7.67 -12.97 3.30
CA ILE A 450 7.91 -11.58 2.89
C ILE A 450 8.99 -10.94 3.76
N LEU A 451 10.04 -10.44 3.13
CA LEU A 451 11.26 -9.89 3.72
C LEU A 451 11.70 -8.56 3.06
N LEU A 452 10.84 -7.94 2.24
CA LEU A 452 11.19 -6.70 1.54
C LEU A 452 11.43 -5.53 2.50
N LYS A 453 12.26 -4.58 2.06
CA LYS A 453 12.75 -3.42 2.81
C LYS A 453 13.44 -3.78 4.14
N SER A 454 13.96 -5.00 4.27
CA SER A 454 14.68 -5.43 5.47
C SER A 454 16.17 -5.22 5.24
N LYS A 455 16.70 -4.10 5.72
CA LYS A 455 18.02 -3.59 5.29
C LYS A 455 19.22 -4.40 5.80
N HIS A 456 19.04 -5.20 6.86
CA HIS A 456 20.13 -5.87 7.56
C HIS A 456 20.29 -7.35 7.20
N ILE A 457 19.22 -8.00 6.74
CA ILE A 457 19.29 -9.38 6.30
C ILE A 457 20.05 -9.49 4.97
N THR A 458 21.00 -10.42 4.92
CA THR A 458 21.85 -10.63 3.74
C THR A 458 21.71 -12.02 3.13
N LYS A 459 21.17 -13.00 3.86
CA LYS A 459 21.11 -14.40 3.42
C LYS A 459 19.82 -15.07 3.88
N ILE A 460 19.36 -16.03 3.08
CA ILE A 460 18.30 -16.97 3.44
C ILE A 460 18.94 -18.33 3.79
N PRO A 461 18.39 -19.11 4.74
CA PRO A 461 18.91 -20.44 5.10
C PRO A 461 18.99 -21.39 3.89
N LYS A 462 20.04 -22.21 3.83
CA LYS A 462 20.34 -23.10 2.68
C LYS A 462 19.23 -24.11 2.41
N GLU A 463 18.55 -24.54 3.46
CA GLU A 463 17.48 -25.53 3.42
C GLU A 463 16.12 -24.93 3.02
N LEU A 464 16.06 -23.69 2.49
CA LEU A 464 14.81 -23.07 2.01
C LEU A 464 14.03 -23.98 1.05
N SER A 465 14.74 -24.79 0.26
CA SER A 465 14.15 -25.78 -0.64
C SER A 465 13.26 -26.85 0.03
N GLN A 466 13.27 -26.96 1.36
CA GLN A 466 12.37 -27.82 2.13
C GLN A 466 10.94 -27.28 2.26
N MET A 467 10.72 -25.99 2.02
CA MET A 467 9.42 -25.32 2.13
C MET A 467 8.59 -25.50 0.84
N GLN A 468 8.23 -26.74 0.51
CA GLN A 468 7.63 -27.11 -0.78
C GLN A 468 6.26 -26.48 -1.07
N GLU A 469 5.56 -26.01 -0.03
CA GLU A 469 4.29 -25.28 -0.15
C GLU A 469 4.47 -23.80 -0.47
N LEU A 470 5.70 -23.29 -0.57
CA LEU A 470 5.96 -21.87 -0.79
C LEU A 470 5.46 -21.42 -2.16
N ARG A 471 4.55 -20.45 -2.15
CA ARG A 471 3.93 -19.83 -3.33
C ARG A 471 4.47 -18.42 -3.56
N HIS A 472 4.82 -17.69 -2.51
CA HIS A 472 5.28 -16.31 -2.62
C HIS A 472 6.56 -16.11 -1.81
N LEU A 473 7.64 -15.78 -2.51
CA LEU A 473 8.91 -15.38 -1.93
C LEU A 473 9.22 -13.94 -2.35
N GLU A 474 9.08 -13.01 -1.40
CA GLU A 474 9.35 -11.60 -1.62
C GLU A 474 10.52 -11.16 -0.76
N VAL A 475 11.71 -11.13 -1.37
CA VAL A 475 12.96 -10.71 -0.72
C VAL A 475 13.55 -9.52 -1.48
N ASP A 476 14.37 -8.71 -0.82
CA ASP A 476 15.09 -7.63 -1.50
C ASP A 476 16.25 -8.18 -2.34
N SER A 477 16.58 -7.47 -3.42
CA SER A 477 17.73 -7.81 -4.30
C SER A 477 19.08 -8.00 -3.59
N CYS A 478 19.30 -7.37 -2.42
CA CYS A 478 20.53 -7.51 -1.64
C CYS A 478 20.63 -8.85 -0.90
N VAL A 479 19.55 -9.61 -0.79
CA VAL A 479 19.51 -10.90 -0.10
C VAL A 479 20.04 -12.00 -1.03
N ASP A 480 20.94 -12.84 -0.51
CA ASP A 480 21.43 -14.04 -1.17
C ASP A 480 20.39 -15.16 -1.06
N ILE A 481 19.83 -15.58 -2.22
CA ILE A 481 19.01 -16.80 -2.34
C ILE A 481 19.96 -17.98 -2.59
N PRO A 482 19.94 -19.03 -1.74
CA PRO A 482 20.79 -20.21 -1.90
C PRO A 482 20.35 -21.07 -3.09
N GLU A 483 21.22 -21.99 -3.51
CA GLU A 483 20.88 -22.99 -4.53
C GLU A 483 19.70 -23.89 -4.10
N GLY A 484 18.94 -24.37 -5.09
CA GLY A 484 17.79 -25.25 -4.87
C GLY A 484 16.44 -24.55 -4.85
N ILE A 485 16.36 -23.27 -5.23
CA ILE A 485 15.08 -22.58 -5.44
C ILE A 485 14.23 -23.29 -6.49
N GLY A 486 14.87 -23.93 -7.48
CA GLY A 486 14.19 -24.72 -8.50
C GLY A 486 13.36 -25.89 -7.95
N LYS A 487 13.60 -26.32 -6.70
CA LYS A 487 12.78 -27.36 -6.03
C LYS A 487 11.44 -26.83 -5.53
N LEU A 488 11.27 -25.52 -5.41
CA LEU A 488 10.03 -24.87 -4.95
C LEU A 488 9.05 -24.69 -6.11
N THR A 489 8.60 -25.80 -6.69
CA THR A 489 7.81 -25.82 -7.93
C THR A 489 6.44 -25.15 -7.81
N ASN A 490 5.94 -24.90 -6.59
CA ASN A 490 4.70 -24.18 -6.31
C ASN A 490 4.81 -22.65 -6.34
N LEU A 491 6.01 -22.09 -6.54
CA LEU A 491 6.23 -20.64 -6.58
C LEU A 491 5.40 -19.96 -7.68
N ARG A 492 4.71 -18.89 -7.27
CA ARG A 492 3.93 -17.95 -8.07
C ARG A 492 4.60 -16.59 -8.15
N THR A 493 5.20 -16.14 -7.05
CA THR A 493 5.86 -14.85 -6.97
C THR A 493 7.31 -15.04 -6.54
N LEU A 494 8.22 -14.51 -7.35
CA LEU A 494 9.63 -14.37 -7.01
C LEU A 494 10.07 -12.93 -7.31
N ARG A 495 10.06 -12.08 -6.27
CA ARG A 495 10.06 -10.62 -6.45
C ARG A 495 11.41 -9.96 -6.72
N ASP A 496 12.53 -10.47 -6.24
CA ASP A 496 13.86 -10.02 -6.65
C ASP A 496 14.81 -11.22 -6.70
N PHE A 497 14.82 -11.89 -7.85
CA PHE A 497 15.72 -12.99 -8.14
C PHE A 497 17.09 -12.47 -8.59
N THR A 498 18.05 -12.38 -7.67
CA THR A 498 19.42 -11.92 -7.99
C THR A 498 20.27 -13.06 -8.53
N VAL A 499 20.61 -12.99 -9.82
CA VAL A 499 21.54 -13.93 -10.46
C VAL A 499 22.94 -13.71 -9.91
N ARG A 500 23.56 -14.77 -9.39
CA ARG A 500 24.96 -14.75 -8.99
C ARG A 500 25.73 -15.91 -9.62
N ASN A 501 26.95 -15.64 -10.07
CA ASN A 501 27.84 -16.62 -10.69
C ASN A 501 28.97 -17.02 -9.71
N ARG A 502 28.60 -17.62 -8.57
CA ARG A 502 29.52 -18.16 -7.56
C ARG A 502 28.97 -19.49 -7.05
N SER A 503 29.86 -20.41 -6.64
CA SER A 503 29.47 -21.70 -6.08
C SER A 503 28.57 -21.55 -4.85
N GLY A 504 27.44 -22.28 -4.82
CA GLY A 504 26.47 -22.28 -3.71
C GLY A 504 25.46 -21.13 -3.75
N GLN A 505 25.38 -20.38 -4.85
CA GLN A 505 24.38 -19.33 -5.08
C GLN A 505 23.51 -19.69 -6.29
N CYS A 506 22.27 -19.22 -6.28
CA CYS A 506 21.30 -19.56 -7.31
C CYS A 506 21.69 -19.03 -8.70
N ASN A 507 21.65 -19.92 -9.70
CA ASN A 507 21.83 -19.58 -11.11
C ASN A 507 20.47 -19.38 -11.81
N ILE A 508 20.48 -18.77 -12.99
CA ILE A 508 19.24 -18.49 -13.74
C ILE A 508 18.56 -19.76 -14.28
N GLU A 509 19.30 -20.85 -14.44
CA GLU A 509 18.78 -22.13 -14.94
C GLU A 509 17.86 -22.81 -13.94
N GLU A 510 17.98 -22.51 -12.63
CA GLU A 510 17.04 -22.99 -11.62
C GLU A 510 15.59 -22.53 -11.87
N LEU A 511 15.39 -21.50 -12.69
CA LEU A 511 14.06 -21.09 -13.10
C LEU A 511 13.36 -22.15 -13.97
N ILE A 512 14.07 -23.10 -14.59
CA ILE A 512 13.51 -24.09 -15.53
C ILE A 512 12.32 -24.87 -14.95
N SER A 513 12.39 -25.25 -13.69
CA SER A 513 11.38 -26.06 -12.99
C SER A 513 10.25 -25.22 -12.40
N LEU A 514 10.37 -23.90 -12.39
CA LEU A 514 9.39 -22.96 -11.82
C LEU A 514 8.34 -22.56 -12.88
N SER A 515 7.56 -23.52 -13.36
CA SER A 515 6.55 -23.33 -14.41
C SER A 515 5.29 -22.58 -13.95
N LYS A 516 5.01 -22.62 -12.64
CA LYS A 516 3.84 -22.00 -11.99
C LYS A 516 3.98 -20.49 -11.73
N LEU A 517 5.14 -19.89 -12.04
CA LEU A 517 5.43 -18.48 -11.80
C LEU A 517 4.47 -17.56 -12.56
N ARG A 518 3.99 -16.53 -11.85
CA ARG A 518 3.11 -15.46 -12.31
C ARG A 518 3.80 -14.10 -12.29
N TYR A 519 4.73 -13.90 -11.36
CA TYR A 519 5.47 -12.67 -11.15
C TYR A 519 6.95 -12.99 -10.95
N LEU A 520 7.81 -12.44 -11.81
CA LEU A 520 9.26 -12.63 -11.76
C LEU A 520 9.99 -11.31 -11.99
N VAL A 521 10.95 -11.00 -11.12
CA VAL A 521 11.95 -9.97 -11.37
C VAL A 521 13.32 -10.62 -11.34
N VAL A 522 14.07 -10.53 -12.43
CA VAL A 522 15.45 -10.96 -12.52
C VAL A 522 16.34 -9.74 -12.30
N GLN A 523 17.16 -9.80 -11.26
CA GLN A 523 18.13 -8.78 -10.88
C GLN A 523 19.54 -9.23 -11.26
N SER A 524 20.43 -8.26 -11.49
CA SER A 524 21.83 -8.51 -11.85
C SER A 524 21.98 -9.41 -13.09
N LEU A 525 21.13 -9.19 -14.10
CA LEU A 525 21.12 -10.01 -15.32
C LEU A 525 22.47 -10.03 -16.05
N ASP A 526 23.28 -8.98 -15.88
CA ASP A 526 24.64 -8.89 -16.38
C ASP A 526 25.59 -9.96 -15.82
N LYS A 527 25.22 -10.66 -14.74
CA LYS A 527 25.98 -11.76 -14.15
C LYS A 527 25.69 -13.12 -14.76
N VAL A 528 24.68 -13.26 -15.62
CA VAL A 528 24.45 -14.49 -16.39
C VAL A 528 25.69 -14.75 -17.26
N PRO A 529 26.33 -15.94 -17.26
CA PRO A 529 27.59 -16.17 -17.97
C PRO A 529 27.48 -15.91 -19.48
N GLY A 530 26.48 -16.49 -20.14
CA GLY A 530 26.25 -16.35 -21.56
C GLY A 530 24.82 -16.72 -22.00
N PRO A 531 24.59 -16.80 -23.32
CA PRO A 531 23.27 -17.07 -23.88
C PRO A 531 22.75 -18.47 -23.55
N THR A 532 23.62 -19.47 -23.39
CA THR A 532 23.20 -20.86 -23.09
C THR A 532 22.51 -20.93 -21.73
N GLU A 533 23.12 -20.35 -20.70
CA GLU A 533 22.53 -20.33 -19.35
C GLU A 533 21.26 -19.48 -19.33
N ALA A 534 21.23 -18.37 -20.07
CA ALA A 534 20.03 -17.54 -20.23
C ALA A 534 18.86 -18.33 -20.83
N ARG A 535 19.11 -19.16 -21.85
CA ARG A 535 18.11 -20.03 -22.47
C ARG A 535 17.58 -21.08 -21.49
N GLY A 536 18.39 -21.51 -20.53
CA GLY A 536 18.01 -22.42 -19.45
C GLY A 536 16.92 -21.87 -18.52
N ALA A 537 16.61 -20.57 -18.54
CA ALA A 537 15.49 -20.01 -17.78
C ALA A 537 14.11 -20.43 -18.33
N VAL A 538 14.05 -20.80 -19.62
CA VAL A 538 12.86 -21.27 -20.36
C VAL A 538 11.62 -20.40 -20.08
N LEU A 539 11.76 -19.08 -20.23
CA LEU A 539 10.69 -18.12 -19.97
C LEU A 539 9.49 -18.29 -20.92
N ASP A 540 9.71 -18.88 -22.09
CA ASP A 540 8.70 -19.22 -23.10
C ASP A 540 7.78 -20.36 -22.67
N ASN A 541 8.18 -21.21 -21.72
CA ASN A 541 7.31 -22.26 -21.18
C ASN A 541 6.53 -21.82 -19.93
N LYS A 542 6.70 -20.57 -19.46
CA LYS A 542 6.03 -20.07 -18.25
C LYS A 542 4.64 -19.54 -18.58
N THR A 543 3.71 -20.46 -18.81
CA THR A 543 2.35 -20.17 -19.30
C THR A 543 1.50 -19.28 -18.39
N HIS A 544 1.86 -19.17 -17.12
CA HIS A 544 1.16 -18.34 -16.12
C HIS A 544 1.85 -17.00 -15.86
N LEU A 545 3.01 -16.73 -16.47
CA LEU A 545 3.79 -15.53 -16.20
C LEU A 545 3.07 -14.30 -16.76
N ARG A 546 2.66 -13.39 -15.86
CA ARG A 546 1.96 -12.14 -16.18
C ARG A 546 2.86 -10.92 -16.02
N PHE A 547 3.79 -10.94 -15.06
CA PHE A 547 4.73 -9.85 -14.80
C PHE A 547 6.18 -10.35 -14.92
N LEU A 548 6.97 -9.65 -15.73
CA LEU A 548 8.39 -9.89 -15.90
C LEU A 548 9.16 -8.57 -15.82
N ALA A 549 10.17 -8.52 -14.96
CA ALA A 549 11.16 -7.45 -14.98
C ALA A 549 12.56 -8.02 -15.16
N LEU A 550 13.33 -7.46 -16.09
CA LEU A 550 14.70 -7.84 -16.39
C LEU A 550 15.60 -6.65 -16.10
N LYS A 551 16.43 -6.76 -15.05
CA LYS A 551 17.27 -5.66 -14.57
C LYS A 551 18.73 -6.04 -14.55
N CYS A 552 19.57 -5.19 -15.14
CA CYS A 552 21.01 -5.28 -14.97
C CYS A 552 21.47 -4.53 -13.71
N SER A 553 22.69 -4.78 -13.27
CA SER A 553 23.31 -3.96 -12.23
C SER A 553 23.51 -2.53 -12.75
N MET A 554 23.16 -1.52 -11.96
CA MET A 554 23.46 -0.12 -12.30
C MET A 554 24.96 0.06 -12.58
N ARG A 555 25.28 0.69 -13.72
CA ARG A 555 26.66 0.99 -14.14
C ARG A 555 26.86 2.49 -14.31
N VAL A 556 28.09 2.96 -14.10
CA VAL A 556 28.47 4.35 -14.44
C VAL A 556 28.65 4.45 -15.95
N GLU A 557 28.13 5.51 -16.56
CA GLU A 557 28.23 5.76 -18.01
C GLU A 557 29.70 5.74 -18.50
N GLY A 558 29.94 5.13 -19.66
CA GLY A 558 31.24 5.12 -20.33
C GLY A 558 32.22 4.00 -19.92
N VAL A 559 31.84 3.13 -18.97
CA VAL A 559 32.73 2.07 -18.44
C VAL A 559 32.55 0.72 -19.15
N THR A 560 31.53 0.55 -19.99
CA THR A 560 31.22 -0.75 -20.63
C THR A 560 31.94 -0.91 -21.96
N ASN A 561 32.62 -2.06 -22.15
CA ASN A 561 33.27 -2.36 -23.43
C ASN A 561 32.32 -3.00 -24.46
N ALA A 562 32.68 -2.95 -25.75
CA ALA A 562 31.82 -3.45 -26.83
C ALA A 562 31.50 -4.96 -26.75
N GLY A 563 32.41 -5.75 -26.17
CA GLY A 563 32.24 -7.19 -25.98
C GLY A 563 31.19 -7.51 -24.91
N GLU A 564 31.20 -6.79 -23.79
CA GLU A 564 30.17 -6.89 -22.75
C GLU A 564 28.79 -6.53 -23.30
N MET A 565 28.70 -5.45 -24.10
CA MET A 565 27.44 -5.05 -24.75
C MET A 565 26.90 -6.16 -25.65
N ARG A 566 27.74 -6.75 -26.52
CA ARG A 566 27.33 -7.84 -27.42
C ARG A 566 26.86 -9.06 -26.63
N ARG A 567 27.60 -9.45 -25.60
CA ARG A 567 27.22 -10.58 -24.74
C ARG A 567 25.87 -10.33 -24.06
N MET A 568 25.61 -9.11 -23.59
CA MET A 568 24.34 -8.75 -22.98
C MET A 568 23.18 -8.74 -24.00
N GLU A 569 23.44 -8.28 -25.23
CA GLU A 569 22.49 -8.39 -26.35
C GLU A 569 22.12 -9.87 -26.61
N GLU A 570 23.12 -10.76 -26.65
CA GLU A 570 22.92 -12.20 -26.83
C GLU A 570 22.16 -12.85 -25.66
N VAL A 571 22.45 -12.47 -24.41
CA VAL A 571 21.74 -12.96 -23.21
C VAL A 571 20.28 -12.54 -23.24
N LEU A 572 19.99 -11.25 -23.47
CA LEU A 572 18.61 -10.75 -23.48
C LEU A 572 17.80 -11.34 -24.64
N GLN A 573 18.45 -11.65 -25.77
CA GLN A 573 17.82 -12.33 -26.90
C GLN A 573 17.30 -13.73 -26.56
N GLN A 574 17.94 -14.45 -25.61
CA GLN A 574 17.52 -15.80 -25.21
C GLN A 574 16.38 -15.83 -24.18
N LEU A 575 16.10 -14.69 -23.53
CA LEU A 575 15.05 -14.54 -22.52
C LEU A 575 13.69 -14.23 -23.17
N HIS A 576 13.25 -15.14 -24.02
CA HIS A 576 11.99 -15.04 -24.74
C HIS A 576 10.79 -15.25 -23.80
N PRO A 577 9.89 -14.28 -23.59
CA PRO A 577 8.73 -14.47 -22.72
C PRO A 577 7.63 -15.30 -23.40
N HIS A 578 6.77 -15.91 -22.60
CA HIS A 578 5.53 -16.53 -23.06
C HIS A 578 4.43 -15.49 -23.38
N GLU A 579 3.49 -15.82 -24.27
CA GLU A 579 2.38 -14.97 -24.74
C GLU A 579 1.39 -14.53 -23.64
N SER A 580 1.48 -15.10 -22.45
CA SER A 580 0.67 -14.74 -21.27
C SER A 580 1.11 -13.43 -20.62
N LEU A 581 2.26 -12.87 -21.02
CA LEU A 581 2.84 -11.72 -20.36
C LEU A 581 1.98 -10.46 -20.54
N GLU A 582 1.61 -9.85 -19.42
CA GLU A 582 0.79 -8.63 -19.35
C GLU A 582 1.65 -7.40 -19.06
N THR A 583 2.79 -7.57 -18.38
CA THR A 583 3.65 -6.47 -17.94
C THR A 583 5.13 -6.81 -18.10
N LEU A 584 5.87 -5.93 -18.78
CA LEU A 584 7.30 -6.08 -19.05
C LEU A 584 8.08 -4.83 -18.61
N PHE A 585 9.11 -5.03 -17.79
CA PHE A 585 10.11 -4.02 -17.46
C PHE A 585 11.49 -4.45 -17.96
N ILE A 586 12.20 -3.55 -18.62
CA ILE A 586 13.62 -3.71 -18.89
C ILE A 586 14.32 -2.50 -18.30
N CYS A 587 15.24 -2.74 -17.35
CA CYS A 587 15.94 -1.67 -16.64
C CYS A 587 17.46 -1.85 -16.67
N ASP A 588 18.16 -0.71 -16.69
CA ASP A 588 19.62 -0.62 -16.55
C ASP A 588 20.39 -1.36 -17.66
N TYR A 589 19.71 -1.66 -18.78
CA TYR A 589 20.25 -2.46 -19.86
C TYR A 589 21.23 -1.66 -20.72
N TYR A 590 22.46 -2.15 -20.85
CA TYR A 590 23.56 -1.43 -21.47
C TYR A 590 23.92 -1.93 -22.88
N GLY A 591 23.12 -2.80 -23.50
CA GLY A 591 23.29 -3.18 -24.90
C GLY A 591 22.80 -2.09 -25.86
N ARG A 592 23.21 -2.17 -27.14
CA ARG A 592 22.86 -1.16 -28.15
C ARG A 592 21.52 -1.42 -28.84
N THR A 593 21.07 -2.67 -28.83
CA THR A 593 19.84 -3.12 -29.48
C THR A 593 18.98 -3.92 -28.51
N LEU A 594 17.66 -3.83 -28.64
CA LEU A 594 16.72 -4.71 -27.95
C LEU A 594 16.48 -6.00 -28.74
N PRO A 595 15.96 -7.06 -28.10
CA PRO A 595 15.76 -8.35 -28.75
C PRO A 595 14.80 -8.31 -29.93
N THR A 596 15.05 -9.16 -30.93
CA THR A 596 14.21 -9.23 -32.13
C THR A 596 12.79 -9.69 -31.83
N TRP A 597 12.61 -10.46 -30.75
CA TRP A 597 11.31 -10.98 -30.35
C TRP A 597 10.31 -9.91 -29.91
N MET A 598 10.78 -8.72 -29.54
CA MET A 598 9.91 -7.57 -29.28
C MET A 598 9.22 -7.05 -30.55
N SER A 599 9.73 -7.40 -31.73
CA SER A 599 9.26 -6.92 -33.04
C SER A 599 8.85 -8.04 -33.99
N MET A 600 8.76 -9.29 -33.52
CA MET A 600 8.30 -10.43 -34.31
C MET A 600 6.78 -10.41 -34.53
N THR A 601 6.34 -11.03 -35.63
CA THR A 601 4.93 -11.24 -35.96
C THR A 601 4.72 -12.74 -36.26
N PRO A 602 3.92 -13.50 -35.49
CA PRO A 602 3.19 -13.06 -34.28
C PRO A 602 4.14 -12.71 -33.13
N SER A 603 3.73 -11.76 -32.29
CA SER A 603 4.56 -11.26 -31.19
C SER A 603 4.29 -12.08 -29.92
N PRO A 604 5.32 -12.47 -29.15
CA PRO A 604 5.13 -13.02 -27.81
C PRO A 604 4.51 -11.99 -26.83
N LEU A 605 4.32 -10.75 -27.26
CA LEU A 605 3.79 -9.65 -26.45
C LEU A 605 2.33 -9.30 -26.81
N GLU A 606 1.57 -10.23 -27.41
CA GLU A 606 0.17 -9.98 -27.82
C GLU A 606 -0.75 -9.57 -26.67
N LYS A 607 -0.55 -10.10 -25.45
CA LYS A 607 -1.33 -9.76 -24.26
C LYS A 607 -0.71 -8.60 -23.44
N LEU A 608 0.41 -8.05 -23.88
CA LEU A 608 1.14 -7.02 -23.14
C LEU A 608 0.29 -5.76 -22.98
N ASP A 609 0.11 -5.35 -21.73
CA ASP A 609 -0.65 -4.19 -21.32
C ASP A 609 0.24 -3.02 -20.91
N HIS A 610 1.35 -3.33 -20.23
CA HIS A 610 2.29 -2.36 -19.69
C HIS A 610 3.71 -2.68 -20.15
N LEU A 611 4.38 -1.70 -20.75
CA LEU A 611 5.79 -1.79 -21.12
C LEU A 611 6.54 -0.58 -20.55
N GLU A 612 7.62 -0.85 -19.82
CA GLU A 612 8.54 0.17 -19.34
C GLU A 612 9.98 -0.16 -19.70
N LEU A 613 10.64 0.81 -20.35
CA LEU A 613 12.06 0.81 -20.66
C LEU A 613 12.71 1.94 -19.85
N ASN A 614 13.56 1.63 -18.89
CA ASN A 614 14.20 2.61 -18.03
C ASN A 614 15.71 2.43 -17.95
N ASP A 615 16.46 3.50 -18.18
CA ASP A 615 17.94 3.51 -18.14
C ASP A 615 18.57 2.55 -19.15
N LEU A 616 18.19 2.72 -20.41
CA LEU A 616 18.79 2.02 -21.56
C LEU A 616 19.80 2.95 -22.24
N CYS A 617 20.84 3.33 -21.51
CA CYS A 617 21.76 4.42 -21.87
C CYS A 617 22.41 4.28 -23.27
N ASN A 618 22.72 3.06 -23.71
CA ASN A 618 23.38 2.78 -25.00
C ASN A 618 22.41 2.44 -26.14
N LEU A 619 21.11 2.38 -25.89
CA LEU A 619 20.11 1.99 -26.88
C LEU A 619 20.09 3.00 -28.04
N GLN A 620 20.30 2.50 -29.26
CA GLN A 620 20.38 3.34 -30.44
C GLN A 620 19.02 3.59 -31.11
N ARG A 621 18.12 2.59 -31.05
CA ARG A 621 16.81 2.61 -31.71
C ARG A 621 15.78 1.86 -30.85
N LEU A 622 14.53 2.33 -30.89
CA LEU A 622 13.40 1.64 -30.26
C LEU A 622 12.89 0.49 -31.14
N PRO A 623 12.34 -0.59 -30.54
CA PRO A 623 11.71 -1.66 -31.28
C PRO A 623 10.37 -1.20 -31.87
N SER A 624 9.85 -1.96 -32.83
CA SER A 624 8.53 -1.76 -33.40
C SER A 624 7.45 -2.17 -32.41
N LEU A 625 6.72 -1.21 -31.84
CA LEU A 625 5.75 -1.44 -30.77
C LEU A 625 4.30 -1.09 -31.17
N GLY A 626 4.09 -0.39 -32.27
CA GLY A 626 2.75 0.06 -32.66
C GLY A 626 1.75 -1.05 -33.00
N ASN A 627 2.21 -2.24 -33.32
CA ASN A 627 1.34 -3.40 -33.61
C ASN A 627 0.85 -4.12 -32.34
N LEU A 628 1.23 -3.68 -31.13
CA LEU A 628 0.84 -4.33 -29.89
C LEU A 628 -0.66 -4.06 -29.57
N PRO A 629 -1.54 -5.07 -29.63
CA PRO A 629 -2.99 -4.85 -29.67
C PRO A 629 -3.62 -4.54 -28.30
N LYS A 630 -2.92 -4.86 -27.20
CA LYS A 630 -3.44 -4.69 -25.84
C LYS A 630 -2.75 -3.59 -25.04
N LEU A 631 -1.63 -3.03 -25.53
CA LEU A 631 -0.79 -2.09 -24.80
C LEU A 631 -1.59 -0.84 -24.39
N ARG A 632 -1.69 -0.59 -23.08
CA ARG A 632 -2.35 0.58 -22.47
C ARG A 632 -1.34 1.61 -21.95
N VAL A 633 -0.20 1.15 -21.45
CA VAL A 633 0.81 2.02 -20.83
C VAL A 633 2.18 1.75 -21.46
N LEU A 634 2.79 2.81 -21.97
CA LEU A 634 4.17 2.79 -22.48
C LEU A 634 4.99 3.89 -21.80
N ARG A 635 6.08 3.50 -21.14
CA ARG A 635 7.01 4.39 -20.47
C ARG A 635 8.42 4.15 -20.98
N ILE A 636 9.07 5.22 -21.45
CA ILE A 636 10.44 5.18 -21.94
C ILE A 636 11.21 6.27 -21.22
N SER A 637 12.27 5.91 -20.50
CA SER A 637 13.01 6.87 -19.71
C SER A 637 14.49 6.61 -19.64
N HIS A 638 15.29 7.68 -19.54
CA HIS A 638 16.74 7.62 -19.41
C HIS A 638 17.44 6.88 -20.59
N CYS A 639 16.91 6.96 -21.81
CA CYS A 639 17.54 6.39 -23.00
C CYS A 639 18.45 7.43 -23.69
N ASN A 640 19.66 7.59 -23.17
CA ASN A 640 20.52 8.73 -23.48
C ASN A 640 21.12 8.76 -24.89
N SER A 641 21.13 7.63 -25.61
CA SER A 641 21.72 7.53 -26.96
C SER A 641 20.71 7.69 -28.10
N ILE A 642 19.41 7.71 -27.81
CA ILE A 642 18.36 7.86 -28.83
C ILE A 642 18.35 9.29 -29.34
N LYS A 643 18.59 9.46 -30.64
CA LYS A 643 18.53 10.75 -31.35
C LYS A 643 17.22 10.96 -32.10
N THR A 644 16.71 9.90 -32.71
CA THR A 644 15.52 9.94 -33.55
C THR A 644 14.61 8.77 -33.21
N ILE A 645 13.30 9.01 -33.12
CA ILE A 645 12.29 7.95 -33.12
C ILE A 645 11.73 7.89 -34.53
N GLY A 646 12.02 6.82 -35.28
CA GLY A 646 11.59 6.68 -36.66
C GLY A 646 10.22 6.01 -36.82
N THR A 647 9.79 5.88 -38.08
CA THR A 647 8.50 5.28 -38.46
C THR A 647 8.42 3.79 -38.07
N GLU A 648 9.57 3.14 -37.87
CA GLU A 648 9.67 1.77 -37.38
C GLU A 648 9.03 1.57 -36.00
N PHE A 649 9.01 2.60 -35.15
CA PHE A 649 8.43 2.52 -33.80
C PHE A 649 6.91 2.36 -33.86
N VAL A 650 6.28 3.11 -34.77
CA VAL A 650 4.83 3.22 -34.91
C VAL A 650 4.28 2.14 -35.83
N PHE A 651 5.02 1.73 -36.87
CA PHE A 651 4.46 1.06 -38.06
C PHE A 651 3.35 1.96 -38.64
N ASP A 652 3.60 2.70 -39.72
CA ASP A 652 2.65 3.67 -40.31
C ASP A 652 1.43 2.98 -41.00
N GLN A 653 0.90 1.94 -40.38
CA GLN A 653 -0.31 1.20 -40.69
C GLN A 653 -1.51 1.82 -39.96
N GLU A 654 -2.71 1.56 -40.48
CA GLU A 654 -3.96 2.04 -39.86
C GLU A 654 -4.15 1.45 -38.46
N GLY A 655 -4.49 2.31 -37.49
CA GLY A 655 -4.86 1.87 -36.15
C GLY A 655 -3.72 1.30 -35.29
N ALA A 656 -2.48 1.76 -35.49
CA ALA A 656 -1.38 1.52 -34.54
C ALA A 656 -1.80 1.89 -33.10
N PHE A 657 -1.17 1.27 -32.10
CA PHE A 657 -1.43 1.48 -30.67
C PHE A 657 -2.93 1.55 -30.30
N PRO A 658 -3.74 0.53 -30.66
CA PRO A 658 -5.21 0.61 -30.63
C PRO A 658 -5.79 0.82 -29.22
N LYS A 659 -5.04 0.50 -28.17
CA LYS A 659 -5.46 0.62 -26.77
C LYS A 659 -4.62 1.53 -25.89
N LEU A 660 -3.60 2.19 -26.45
CA LEU A 660 -2.66 2.99 -25.65
C LEU A 660 -3.40 4.17 -25.03
N GLN A 661 -3.29 4.32 -23.70
CA GLN A 661 -3.94 5.38 -22.92
C GLN A 661 -2.94 6.33 -22.28
N PHE A 662 -1.74 5.83 -21.95
CA PHE A 662 -0.68 6.59 -21.33
C PHE A 662 0.64 6.34 -22.06
N LEU A 663 1.26 7.44 -22.51
CA LEU A 663 2.55 7.43 -23.19
C LEU A 663 3.47 8.43 -22.48
N SER A 664 4.62 7.98 -22.00
CA SER A 664 5.57 8.86 -21.30
C SER A 664 6.99 8.68 -21.84
N PHE A 665 7.62 9.81 -22.15
CA PHE A 665 9.06 9.92 -22.42
C PHE A 665 9.68 10.84 -21.37
N ASN A 666 10.63 10.31 -20.60
CA ASN A 666 11.27 11.07 -19.52
C ASN A 666 12.79 11.01 -19.61
N SER A 667 13.46 12.15 -19.46
CA SER A 667 14.92 12.24 -19.40
C SER A 667 15.58 11.63 -20.64
N MET A 668 15.26 12.20 -21.80
CA MET A 668 15.77 11.80 -23.13
C MET A 668 16.70 12.90 -23.67
N PRO A 669 17.96 13.01 -23.18
CA PRO A 669 18.80 14.20 -23.35
C PRO A 669 19.26 14.47 -24.78
N ARG A 670 19.35 13.45 -25.64
CA ARG A 670 19.83 13.55 -27.03
C ARG A 670 18.74 13.40 -28.08
N TRP A 671 17.47 13.26 -27.66
CA TRP A 671 16.38 13.02 -28.58
C TRP A 671 15.98 14.31 -29.31
N GLU A 672 16.26 14.37 -30.61
CA GLU A 672 16.06 15.54 -31.45
C GLU A 672 14.74 15.48 -32.24
N GLU A 673 14.39 14.33 -32.80
CA GLU A 673 13.29 14.22 -33.79
C GLU A 673 12.40 13.00 -33.57
N TRP A 674 11.10 13.16 -33.85
CA TRP A 674 10.14 12.07 -33.98
C TRP A 674 9.59 12.05 -35.41
N ASN A 675 10.04 11.08 -36.20
CA ASN A 675 9.64 10.83 -37.57
C ASN A 675 8.56 9.73 -37.59
N GLY A 676 7.37 10.04 -38.11
CA GLY A 676 6.19 9.15 -38.08
C GLY A 676 5.12 9.62 -37.10
N GLY A 677 3.85 9.25 -37.30
CA GLY A 677 2.74 9.82 -36.53
C GLY A 677 1.94 10.91 -37.26
N GLU A 678 2.10 11.04 -38.59
CA GLU A 678 1.39 12.04 -39.38
C GLU A 678 -0.10 11.72 -39.55
N ARG A 679 -0.45 10.43 -39.52
CA ARG A 679 -1.85 9.98 -39.54
C ARG A 679 -2.50 10.21 -38.17
N THR A 680 -3.72 10.72 -38.17
CA THR A 680 -4.45 11.10 -36.95
C THR A 680 -5.02 9.91 -36.17
N ASP A 681 -5.04 8.72 -36.77
CA ASP A 681 -5.62 7.49 -36.24
C ASP A 681 -4.63 6.59 -35.50
N ILE A 682 -3.36 7.00 -35.38
CA ILE A 682 -2.26 6.22 -34.77
C ILE A 682 -2.39 6.04 -33.25
N PHE A 683 -3.20 6.86 -32.57
CA PHE A 683 -3.35 6.80 -31.10
C PHE A 683 -4.82 6.92 -30.69
N PRO A 684 -5.73 6.04 -31.12
CA PRO A 684 -7.17 6.27 -31.04
C PRO A 684 -7.70 6.44 -29.60
N ARG A 685 -6.97 5.95 -28.58
CA ARG A 685 -7.41 5.96 -27.17
C ARG A 685 -6.46 6.69 -26.21
N LEU A 686 -5.47 7.40 -26.73
CA LEU A 686 -4.48 8.08 -25.89
C LEU A 686 -5.14 9.19 -25.10
N LYS A 687 -4.92 9.21 -23.79
CA LYS A 687 -5.49 10.20 -22.85
C LYS A 687 -4.42 11.10 -22.28
N ILE A 688 -3.22 10.57 -22.04
CA ILE A 688 -2.12 11.28 -21.39
C ILE A 688 -0.85 11.05 -22.19
N LEU A 689 -0.21 12.15 -22.60
CA LEU A 689 1.15 12.19 -23.10
C LEU A 689 2.01 12.96 -22.09
N GLU A 690 3.04 12.32 -21.57
CA GLU A 690 4.04 12.98 -20.74
C GLU A 690 5.34 13.07 -21.50
N LEU A 691 5.84 14.28 -21.64
CA LEU A 691 7.20 14.53 -22.07
C LEU A 691 7.84 15.24 -20.87
N VAL A 692 8.94 14.73 -20.33
CA VAL A 692 9.67 15.39 -19.23
C VAL A 692 11.16 15.32 -19.48
N ARG A 693 11.89 16.44 -19.32
CA ARG A 693 13.36 16.50 -19.48
C ARG A 693 13.84 15.95 -20.84
N CYS A 694 13.24 16.41 -21.94
CA CYS A 694 13.73 16.15 -23.30
C CYS A 694 14.22 17.48 -23.93
N PRO A 695 15.43 17.96 -23.55
CA PRO A 695 15.87 19.34 -23.76
C PRO A 695 16.26 19.69 -25.18
N VAL A 696 16.46 18.72 -26.08
CA VAL A 696 16.85 18.95 -27.48
C VAL A 696 15.80 18.52 -28.50
N LEU A 697 14.63 18.07 -28.03
CA LEU A 697 13.52 17.69 -28.89
C LEU A 697 13.06 18.90 -29.68
N LYS A 698 13.02 18.77 -31.00
CA LYS A 698 12.62 19.82 -31.95
C LYS A 698 11.20 19.58 -32.46
N TRP A 699 10.87 18.32 -32.78
CA TRP A 699 9.63 17.97 -33.49
C TRP A 699 8.83 16.88 -32.79
N ILE A 700 7.51 17.07 -32.71
CA ILE A 700 6.54 16.04 -32.29
C ILE A 700 5.43 15.85 -33.35
N PRO A 701 4.86 14.65 -33.49
CA PRO A 701 3.82 14.37 -34.47
C PRO A 701 2.50 15.13 -34.20
N ARG A 702 1.80 15.52 -35.27
CA ARG A 702 0.54 16.31 -35.20
C ARG A 702 -0.61 15.60 -34.49
N VAL A 703 -0.60 14.26 -34.41
CA VAL A 703 -1.61 13.46 -33.71
C VAL A 703 -1.77 13.83 -32.23
N PHE A 704 -0.75 14.42 -31.61
CA PHE A 704 -0.78 14.87 -30.22
C PHE A 704 -1.49 16.22 -30.00
N ALA A 705 -1.87 16.90 -31.09
CA ALA A 705 -2.66 18.12 -31.07
C ALA A 705 -4.11 17.95 -30.64
N ARG A 706 -4.60 16.70 -30.57
CA ARG A 706 -6.02 16.43 -30.37
C ARG A 706 -6.48 16.89 -28.98
N PRO A 707 -7.67 17.49 -28.88
CA PRO A 707 -8.11 18.17 -27.67
C PRO A 707 -8.44 17.24 -26.48
N ASP A 708 -8.63 15.95 -26.74
CA ASP A 708 -8.91 14.89 -25.77
C ASP A 708 -7.64 14.35 -25.08
N ILE A 709 -6.45 14.70 -25.58
CA ILE A 709 -5.17 14.29 -24.99
C ILE A 709 -4.69 15.36 -24.00
N LYS A 710 -4.44 14.95 -22.75
CA LYS A 710 -3.72 15.76 -21.78
C LYS A 710 -2.22 15.63 -22.03
N VAL A 711 -1.55 16.75 -22.20
CA VAL A 711 -0.10 16.77 -22.47
C VAL A 711 0.59 17.42 -21.29
N ALA A 712 1.45 16.68 -20.59
CA ALA A 712 2.29 17.21 -19.53
C ALA A 712 3.71 17.43 -20.07
N MET A 713 4.20 18.66 -19.99
CA MET A 713 5.54 19.04 -20.44
C MET A 713 6.31 19.73 -19.30
N GLY A 714 7.44 19.16 -18.87
CA GLY A 714 8.45 19.84 -18.03
C GLY A 714 9.88 19.77 -18.61
N HIS A 715 10.64 20.88 -18.54
CA HIS A 715 12.04 20.99 -18.99
C HIS A 715 12.30 20.64 -20.48
N PHE A 716 11.85 21.52 -21.40
CA PHE A 716 11.99 21.37 -22.87
C PHE A 716 12.83 22.45 -23.51
N SER A 717 13.31 22.17 -24.73
CA SER A 717 13.94 23.17 -25.59
C SER A 717 12.95 24.29 -25.94
N PRO A 718 13.37 25.57 -25.96
CA PRO A 718 12.65 26.64 -26.64
C PRO A 718 12.48 26.38 -28.15
N LEU A 719 13.27 25.49 -28.75
CA LEU A 719 13.25 25.18 -30.20
C LEU A 719 12.01 24.38 -30.65
N LEU A 720 11.25 23.78 -29.72
CA LEU A 720 9.90 23.25 -30.01
C LEU A 720 8.91 24.33 -30.50
N LEU A 721 9.34 25.59 -30.57
CA LEU A 721 8.58 26.76 -31.01
C LEU A 721 9.05 27.33 -32.37
N THR A 722 9.98 26.67 -33.06
CA THR A 722 10.63 27.17 -34.30
C THR A 722 10.72 26.09 -35.38
N ASP A 723 10.63 26.46 -36.66
CA ASP A 723 10.80 25.54 -37.80
C ASP A 723 12.28 25.29 -38.20
N GLU A 724 12.51 24.48 -39.26
CA GLU A 724 13.84 24.08 -39.74
C GLU A 724 14.74 25.27 -40.12
N ASP A 725 14.15 26.43 -40.42
CA ASP A 725 14.84 27.67 -40.79
C ASP A 725 15.01 28.65 -39.61
N GLY A 726 14.65 28.24 -38.38
CA GLY A 726 14.72 29.09 -37.19
C GLY A 726 13.67 30.20 -37.15
N ASN A 727 12.65 30.14 -38.01
CA ASN A 727 11.54 31.07 -37.95
C ASN A 727 10.57 30.64 -36.83
N LYS A 728 10.05 31.61 -36.09
CA LYS A 728 8.87 31.38 -35.24
C LYS A 728 7.76 30.90 -36.18
N TYR A 729 7.21 29.70 -35.91
CA TYR A 729 6.16 29.09 -36.73
C TYR A 729 5.19 30.09 -37.36
N GLY A 730 4.80 29.82 -38.62
CA GLY A 730 3.54 30.32 -39.16
C GLY A 730 2.40 30.04 -38.17
N ASN A 731 1.50 31.02 -38.01
CA ASN A 731 0.56 31.19 -36.90
C ASN A 731 -0.21 29.94 -36.39
N GLU A 732 -0.33 28.87 -37.17
CA GLU A 732 -1.11 27.67 -36.81
C GLU A 732 -0.39 26.74 -35.81
N PHE A 733 0.87 26.38 -36.03
CA PHE A 733 1.55 25.38 -35.16
C PHE A 733 1.99 26.00 -33.82
N THR A 734 2.42 27.27 -33.81
CA THR A 734 2.61 28.04 -32.57
C THR A 734 1.30 28.19 -31.80
N GLY A 735 0.17 28.33 -32.49
CA GLY A 735 -1.16 28.38 -31.88
C GLY A 735 -1.51 27.06 -31.19
N LEU A 736 -1.23 25.95 -31.86
CA LEU A 736 -1.55 24.60 -31.43
C LEU A 736 -0.66 24.13 -30.27
N PHE A 737 0.64 24.42 -30.29
CA PHE A 737 1.55 24.16 -29.17
C PHE A 737 1.27 25.05 -27.95
N ARG A 738 0.93 26.33 -28.15
CA ARG A 738 0.44 27.20 -27.06
C ARG A 738 -0.88 26.71 -26.49
N GLN A 739 -1.76 26.15 -27.31
CA GLN A 739 -3.03 25.57 -26.86
C GLN A 739 -2.79 24.31 -26.01
N MET A 740 -1.79 23.50 -26.34
CA MET A 740 -1.37 22.36 -25.50
C MET A 740 -0.79 22.84 -24.16
N LEU A 741 0.11 23.84 -24.15
CA LEU A 741 0.68 24.43 -22.93
C LEU A 741 -0.33 25.16 -22.04
N ARG A 742 -1.42 25.70 -22.60
CA ARG A 742 -2.49 26.31 -21.80
C ARG A 742 -3.39 25.28 -21.11
N ARG A 743 -3.36 24.02 -21.57
CA ARG A 743 -4.16 22.91 -21.03
C ARG A 743 -3.38 22.05 -20.04
N SER A 744 -2.04 22.04 -20.14
CA SER A 744 -1.12 21.49 -19.14
C SER A 744 -1.14 22.36 -17.88
#